data_AF-A0A0Q0FZ37-F1
#
_entry.id   AF-A0A0Q0FZ37-F1
#
_cell.length_a   1.000
_cell.length_b   1.000
_cell.length_c   1.000
_cell.angle_alpha   90.00
_cell.angle_beta   90.00
_cell.angle_gamma   90.00
#
_symmetry.space_group_name_H-M   'P 1'
#
loop_
_entity.id
_entity.type
_entity.pdbx_description
1 polymer ?
#
loop_
_entity_poly.entity_id
_entity_poly.type
_entity_poly.pdbx_seq_one_letter_code
_entity_poly.pdbx_strand_id
1 'polypeptide(L)'
;MFDEKDFAVAQFWKALKKRVTTRERYDERQLDKALLQMLFVVALDQGLLRLSNDTPIPIRSLLNAQHDQEFSQRWRGVCDELTDFLMLPANSEFFASIIDRSFFTEAFEVITAGLLRSPNEVLKLFDYLFFASASADLGASSRYLSMVARFSSMLAGRAGRRVEAFALTGEFLSLNPLGMSGTSLGWDPAIVRPIKGWGLELRLRMALLHDGLAFPGGQTHNATKLWHGDFVLIDAPRKLANAGSRLFQQERSPDSASSSLQMLDIMLSQNHFLEGVVMVRGADRIATKREIRSTREWLVESNMLVAVIDLPSGSRNPTISHSAWVLRARPHNQRDKVLMADMRALLPANHRGGWTALAEFAARLVLAWEGEAESPEWSLPELTNSSDKRLHNIYLREFGDGYRDVSGLCQVVPRQQLLDNHARLQAHDYLAFQKPRIWASGLDHSAINKLLADQSEPRETIYVIGNNGEGKSLLLREIAELAVDQGRTAIGIAFGFSDRFAHRASKTKGEVFFRYEGTRSPNSTASGKKLALDMGKKMFEIHCDPHRLAAFSMGLELLDFRARRYLVPFTSEWDTQDIDLLVGSTILLSDIARENIGLFEPGALANMQPALGRMSSRSEVTPFSELSSGEQQMLALLVKLAASATPNALILIDEPEISLHVSWQRLLPVMLSRMCEHFGCDMVVATHSPLLVTSALTVSNHCFVARDQQLIPLSIRDRGSVERVLFTGFSTHTENNRQVHERCAAIVSEAIKAVNADHQNIKALTGLDDELTAMGITVQAAAGQLRSASLDSELALIEKTREALEQLQAWAQESVEGER
;
A
#
# COMPACT_ATOMS: atom_id res chain seq x y z
N MET A 1 6.35 -7.29 17.26
CA MET A 1 5.28 -7.28 16.21
C MET A 1 3.92 -6.94 16.82
N PHE A 2 3.22 -5.98 16.22
CA PHE A 2 2.00 -5.36 16.76
C PHE A 2 0.81 -5.66 15.80
N ASP A 3 -0.17 -6.46 16.26
CA ASP A 3 -1.31 -7.07 15.53
C ASP A 3 -2.66 -6.77 16.26
N GLU A 4 -3.83 -7.24 15.80
CA GLU A 4 -5.16 -7.04 16.45
C GLU A 4 -5.19 -7.37 17.96
N LYS A 5 -4.32 -8.29 18.42
CA LYS A 5 -4.11 -8.59 19.84
C LYS A 5 -3.61 -7.39 20.66
N ASP A 6 -3.00 -6.41 20.02
CA ASP A 6 -2.56 -5.16 20.65
C ASP A 6 -3.70 -4.29 21.09
N PHE A 7 -4.87 -4.37 20.44
CA PHE A 7 -6.01 -3.61 20.91
C PHE A 7 -6.38 -4.09 22.32
N ALA A 8 -6.38 -5.39 22.57
CA ALA A 8 -6.62 -5.95 23.90
C ALA A 8 -5.50 -5.53 24.89
N VAL A 9 -4.23 -5.59 24.49
CA VAL A 9 -3.08 -5.16 25.32
C VAL A 9 -3.14 -3.65 25.63
N ALA A 10 -3.48 -2.83 24.65
CA ALA A 10 -3.65 -1.40 24.80
C ALA A 10 -4.82 -1.05 25.73
N GLN A 11 -5.95 -1.74 25.57
CA GLN A 11 -7.10 -1.59 26.46
C GLN A 11 -6.79 -2.06 27.87
N PHE A 12 -6.02 -3.14 28.04
CA PHE A 12 -5.53 -3.60 29.34
C PHE A 12 -4.74 -2.49 30.03
N TRP A 13 -3.70 -1.96 29.38
CA TRP A 13 -2.89 -0.88 29.95
C TRP A 13 -3.70 0.39 30.21
N LYS A 14 -4.63 0.73 29.33
CA LYS A 14 -5.53 1.88 29.51
C LYS A 14 -6.47 1.70 30.71
N ALA A 15 -7.03 0.51 30.89
CA ALA A 15 -7.91 0.17 32.01
C ALA A 15 -7.13 0.17 33.33
N LEU A 16 -5.93 -0.41 33.34
CA LEU A 16 -5.04 -0.43 34.51
C LEU A 16 -4.62 0.98 34.90
N LYS A 17 -4.14 1.79 33.95
CA LYS A 17 -3.81 3.21 34.20
C LYS A 17 -5.01 3.93 34.81
N LYS A 18 -6.22 3.80 34.23
CA LYS A 18 -7.43 4.45 34.73
C LYS A 18 -7.77 4.07 36.18
N ARG A 19 -7.54 2.82 36.59
CA ARG A 19 -7.77 2.37 37.98
C ARG A 19 -6.76 3.02 38.94
N VAL A 20 -5.49 2.96 38.57
CA VAL A 20 -4.36 3.38 39.41
C VAL A 20 -4.17 4.92 39.45
N THR A 21 -4.58 5.67 38.42
CA THR A 21 -4.42 7.15 38.35
C THR A 21 -5.48 7.97 39.10
N THR A 22 -6.32 7.36 39.93
CA THR A 22 -7.40 8.07 40.64
C THR A 22 -6.90 9.01 41.76
N ARG A 23 -5.58 9.09 41.99
CA ARG A 23 -4.93 9.94 43.00
C ARG A 23 -3.80 10.77 42.36
N GLU A 24 -3.58 11.97 42.87
CA GLU A 24 -2.90 13.11 42.22
C GLU A 24 -1.55 12.86 41.49
N ARG A 25 -1.40 13.57 40.35
CA ARG A 25 -0.17 14.04 39.65
C ARG A 25 1.09 13.14 39.70
N TYR A 26 1.01 11.93 39.17
CA TYR A 26 2.21 11.25 38.68
C TYR A 26 2.54 11.69 37.25
N ASP A 27 3.83 11.88 36.93
CA ASP A 27 4.27 11.97 35.54
C ASP A 27 3.94 10.64 34.85
N GLU A 28 3.20 10.69 33.73
CA GLU A 28 2.79 9.50 32.96
C GLU A 28 3.98 8.57 32.68
N ARG A 29 5.18 9.14 32.52
CA ARG A 29 6.42 8.37 32.29
C ARG A 29 6.87 7.57 33.49
N GLN A 30 6.78 8.15 34.69
CA GLN A 30 7.15 7.45 35.92
C GLN A 30 6.15 6.34 36.22
N LEU A 31 4.87 6.57 35.92
CA LEU A 31 3.83 5.56 36.01
C LEU A 31 4.10 4.38 35.07
N ASP A 32 4.46 4.63 33.81
CA ASP A 32 4.76 3.57 32.84
C ASP A 32 5.90 2.66 33.29
N LYS A 33 6.97 3.25 33.84
CA LYS A 33 8.11 2.48 34.37
C LYS A 33 7.73 1.66 35.60
N ALA A 34 6.98 2.24 36.53
CA ALA A 34 6.49 1.52 37.71
C ALA A 34 5.63 0.32 37.30
N LEU A 35 4.76 0.49 36.31
CA LEU A 35 3.92 -0.58 35.77
C LEU A 35 4.72 -1.69 35.08
N LEU A 36 5.80 -1.37 34.34
CA LEU A 36 6.71 -2.36 33.76
C LEU A 36 7.44 -3.18 34.83
N GLN A 37 7.92 -2.51 35.88
CA GLN A 37 8.57 -3.15 37.03
C GLN A 37 7.58 -4.06 37.77
N MET A 38 6.33 -3.61 37.99
CA MET A 38 5.28 -4.43 38.60
C MET A 38 4.94 -5.67 37.78
N LEU A 39 4.90 -5.56 36.45
CA LEU A 39 4.68 -6.70 35.57
C LEU A 39 5.79 -7.75 35.71
N PHE A 40 7.05 -7.31 35.82
CA PHE A 40 8.19 -8.19 36.08
C PHE A 40 8.09 -8.89 37.44
N VAL A 41 7.72 -8.16 38.50
CA VAL A 41 7.53 -8.72 39.84
C VAL A 41 6.41 -9.76 39.87
N VAL A 42 5.27 -9.50 39.21
CA VAL A 42 4.18 -10.49 39.12
C VAL A 42 4.61 -11.73 38.33
N ALA A 43 5.39 -11.56 37.26
CA ALA A 43 5.91 -12.69 36.48
C ALA A 43 6.85 -13.59 37.31
N LEU A 44 7.64 -13.01 38.21
CA LEU A 44 8.44 -13.76 39.19
C LEU A 44 7.57 -14.52 40.21
N ASP A 45 6.55 -13.87 40.80
CA ASP A 45 5.66 -14.53 41.77
C ASP A 45 4.89 -15.72 41.18
N GLN A 46 4.44 -15.59 39.93
CA GLN A 46 3.68 -16.64 39.24
C GLN A 46 4.58 -17.78 38.70
N GLY A 47 5.90 -17.72 38.90
CA GLY A 47 6.85 -18.71 38.40
C GLY A 47 6.96 -18.74 36.86
N LEU A 48 6.52 -17.66 36.19
CA LEU A 48 6.67 -17.47 34.74
C LEU A 48 8.11 -17.05 34.36
N LEU A 49 8.88 -16.62 35.36
CA LEU A 49 10.31 -16.35 35.31
C LEU A 49 10.99 -17.10 36.46
N ARG A 50 12.11 -17.77 36.17
CA ARG A 50 12.92 -18.46 37.19
C ARG A 50 14.22 -17.72 37.44
N LEU A 51 14.51 -17.48 38.71
CA LEU A 51 15.80 -16.94 39.15
C LEU A 51 16.78 -18.10 39.31
N SER A 52 18.05 -17.85 39.02
CA SER A 52 19.13 -18.86 39.10
C SER A 52 19.53 -19.22 40.52
N ASN A 53 19.16 -18.41 41.52
CA ASN A 53 19.43 -18.67 42.93
C ASN A 53 18.18 -19.27 43.60
N ASP A 54 18.34 -20.38 44.32
CA ASP A 54 17.28 -21.14 45.01
C ASP A 54 16.59 -20.37 46.16
N THR A 55 16.94 -19.10 46.40
CA THR A 55 16.29 -18.26 47.42
C THR A 55 15.01 -17.63 46.86
N PRO A 56 13.83 -17.98 47.39
CA PRO A 56 12.57 -17.39 46.94
C PRO A 56 12.50 -15.93 47.40
N ILE A 57 12.36 -15.00 46.45
CA ILE A 57 12.09 -13.59 46.75
C ILE A 57 10.70 -13.51 47.41
N PRO A 58 10.56 -12.96 48.64
CA PRO A 58 9.33 -13.02 49.42
C PRO A 58 8.30 -11.97 48.96
N ILE A 59 7.91 -11.97 47.68
CA ILE A 59 7.01 -10.99 47.06
C ILE A 59 5.65 -10.93 47.78
N ARG A 60 5.07 -12.10 48.12
CA ARG A 60 3.78 -12.17 48.84
C ARG A 60 3.82 -11.59 50.25
N SER A 61 5.00 -11.48 50.86
CA SER A 61 5.14 -10.86 52.19
C SER A 61 4.86 -9.35 52.15
N LEU A 62 4.97 -8.71 50.98
CA LEU A 62 4.65 -7.29 50.77
C LEU A 62 3.14 -7.01 50.87
N LEU A 63 2.30 -7.93 50.39
CA LEU A 63 0.84 -7.82 50.47
C LEU A 63 0.33 -7.83 51.92
N ASN A 64 1.08 -8.46 52.82
CA ASN A 64 0.72 -8.61 54.23
C ASN A 64 1.18 -7.44 55.12
N ALA A 65 1.83 -6.41 54.57
CA ALA A 65 2.27 -5.26 55.35
C ALA A 65 1.08 -4.42 55.83
N GLN A 66 1.01 -4.11 57.13
CA GLN A 66 -0.14 -3.39 57.70
C GLN A 66 0.01 -1.86 57.59
N HIS A 67 1.24 -1.35 57.61
CA HIS A 67 1.53 0.10 57.57
C HIS A 67 2.62 0.43 56.53
N ASP A 68 2.61 1.67 56.02
CA ASP A 68 3.46 2.07 54.88
C ASP A 68 4.96 2.03 55.20
N GLN A 69 5.37 2.22 56.46
CA GLN A 69 6.77 2.09 56.88
C GLN A 69 7.28 0.65 56.78
N GLU A 70 6.46 -0.33 57.16
CA GLU A 70 6.76 -1.76 57.08
C GLU A 70 6.89 -2.20 55.62
N PHE A 71 5.94 -1.76 54.77
CA PHE A 71 6.00 -1.97 53.33
C PHE A 71 7.29 -1.40 52.74
N SER A 72 7.64 -0.15 53.06
CA SER A 72 8.83 0.53 52.53
C SER A 72 10.15 -0.15 52.91
N GLN A 73 10.22 -0.80 54.08
CA GLN A 73 11.39 -1.59 54.49
C GLN A 73 11.49 -2.91 53.71
N ARG A 74 10.38 -3.65 53.62
CA ARG A 74 10.34 -4.92 52.87
C ARG A 74 10.58 -4.72 51.38
N TRP A 75 10.02 -3.66 50.80
CA TRP A 75 10.21 -3.30 49.39
C TRP A 75 11.68 -3.04 49.07
N ARG A 76 12.40 -2.32 49.94
CA ARG A 76 13.85 -2.11 49.79
C ARG A 76 14.63 -3.42 49.75
N GLY A 77 14.33 -4.37 50.64
CA GLY A 77 14.98 -5.68 50.63
C GLY A 77 14.76 -6.45 49.31
N VAL A 78 13.54 -6.41 48.77
CA VAL A 78 13.25 -7.01 47.44
C VAL A 78 14.01 -6.29 46.32
N CYS A 79 14.10 -4.96 46.37
CA CYS A 79 14.89 -4.19 45.40
C CYS A 79 16.38 -4.52 45.46
N ASP A 80 16.95 -4.70 46.65
CA ASP A 80 18.37 -5.06 46.83
C ASP A 80 18.66 -6.44 46.21
N GLU A 81 17.82 -7.44 46.48
CA GLU A 81 17.93 -8.78 45.87
C GLU A 81 17.84 -8.74 44.33
N LEU A 82 16.89 -7.95 43.79
CA LEU A 82 16.75 -7.77 42.35
C LEU A 82 17.93 -6.98 41.73
N THR A 83 18.52 -6.06 42.49
CA THR A 83 19.68 -5.27 42.06
C THR A 83 20.91 -6.14 41.89
N ASP A 84 21.15 -7.02 42.86
CA ASP A 84 22.22 -8.01 42.80
C ASP A 84 22.01 -8.99 41.65
N PHE A 85 20.77 -9.48 41.47
CA PHE A 85 20.42 -10.38 40.37
C PHE A 85 20.62 -9.76 38.98
N LEU A 86 20.18 -8.52 38.79
CA LEU A 86 20.29 -7.81 37.50
C LEU A 86 21.67 -7.16 37.31
N MET A 87 22.61 -7.36 38.24
CA MET A 87 23.96 -6.79 38.24
C MET A 87 23.96 -5.28 38.03
N LEU A 88 22.99 -4.59 38.64
CA LEU A 88 22.82 -3.16 38.46
C LEU A 88 23.90 -2.39 39.24
N PRO A 89 24.35 -1.22 38.75
CA PRO A 89 25.22 -0.33 39.52
C PRO A 89 24.64 -0.05 40.92
N ALA A 90 25.49 0.10 41.94
CA ALA A 90 25.07 0.29 43.35
C ALA A 90 24.15 1.51 43.60
N ASN A 91 24.08 2.45 42.65
CA ASN A 91 23.22 3.64 42.71
C ASN A 91 21.98 3.52 41.78
N SER A 92 21.69 2.31 41.28
CA SER A 92 20.53 2.07 40.43
C SER A 92 19.31 1.93 41.31
N GLU A 93 18.68 3.07 41.58
CA GLU A 93 17.37 3.03 42.22
C GLU A 93 16.37 2.41 41.22
N PHE A 94 15.68 1.36 41.65
CA PHE A 94 14.38 0.99 41.07
C PHE A 94 13.47 2.21 41.26
N PHE A 95 13.51 3.14 40.30
CA PHE A 95 12.74 4.36 40.37
C PHE A 95 11.26 4.01 40.39
N ALA A 96 10.68 4.14 41.56
CA ALA A 96 9.50 4.93 41.76
C ALA A 96 9.38 5.28 43.24
N SER A 97 9.60 6.55 43.58
CA SER A 97 9.02 7.18 44.78
C SER A 97 7.47 7.18 44.79
N ILE A 98 6.85 6.28 44.00
CA ILE A 98 5.44 6.15 43.66
C ILE A 98 4.92 4.74 44.01
N ILE A 99 5.78 3.73 44.12
CA ILE A 99 5.34 2.39 44.56
C ILE A 99 5.15 2.46 46.08
N ASP A 100 3.99 3.01 46.47
CA ASP A 100 3.47 2.89 47.80
C ASP A 100 2.67 1.58 47.94
N ARG A 101 2.26 1.28 49.18
CA ARG A 101 1.50 0.06 49.48
C ARG A 101 0.19 -0.02 48.71
N SER A 102 -0.50 1.11 48.49
CA SER A 102 -1.78 1.15 47.78
C SER A 102 -1.59 0.84 46.30
N PHE A 103 -0.61 1.48 45.66
CA PHE A 103 -0.24 1.26 44.28
C PHE A 103 0.18 -0.19 44.04
N PHE A 104 1.05 -0.72 44.91
CA PHE A 104 1.53 -2.09 44.79
C PHE A 104 0.38 -3.09 44.83
N THR A 105 -0.49 -3.02 45.84
CA THR A 105 -1.61 -3.96 45.98
C THR A 105 -2.56 -3.89 44.78
N GLU A 106 -2.93 -2.69 44.34
CA GLU A 106 -3.87 -2.52 43.23
C GLU A 106 -3.28 -2.99 41.88
N ALA A 107 -2.03 -2.63 41.59
CA ALA A 107 -1.36 -3.07 40.38
C ALA A 107 -1.12 -4.59 40.39
N PHE A 108 -0.69 -5.16 41.52
CA PHE A 108 -0.43 -6.58 41.68
C PHE A 108 -1.71 -7.41 41.47
N GLU A 109 -2.84 -7.03 42.08
CA GLU A 109 -4.12 -7.73 41.92
C GLU A 109 -4.62 -7.68 40.47
N VAL A 110 -4.58 -6.51 39.83
CA VAL A 110 -5.10 -6.36 38.46
C VAL A 110 -4.21 -7.05 37.43
N ILE A 111 -2.88 -6.97 37.56
CA ILE A 111 -1.95 -7.67 36.66
C ILE A 111 -2.10 -9.19 36.82
N THR A 112 -2.25 -9.69 38.05
CA THR A 112 -2.48 -11.12 38.32
C THR A 112 -3.82 -11.60 37.77
N ALA A 113 -4.89 -10.80 37.94
CA ALA A 113 -6.23 -11.13 37.43
C ALA A 113 -6.35 -11.01 35.90
N GLY A 114 -5.46 -10.25 35.26
CA GLY A 114 -5.46 -9.93 33.83
C GLY A 114 -5.15 -11.07 32.86
N LEU A 115 -5.16 -12.33 33.32
CA LEU A 115 -4.89 -13.55 32.54
C LEU A 115 -3.43 -13.72 32.07
N LEU A 116 -2.44 -13.53 32.95
CA LEU A 116 -1.07 -14.01 32.67
C LEU A 116 -1.05 -15.55 32.74
N ARG A 117 -0.99 -16.24 31.60
CA ARG A 117 -0.93 -17.72 31.54
C ARG A 117 0.35 -18.25 30.92
N SER A 118 1.13 -17.39 30.27
CA SER A 118 2.39 -17.79 29.64
C SER A 118 3.46 -16.68 29.68
N PRO A 119 4.76 -17.04 29.67
CA PRO A 119 5.85 -16.06 29.54
C PRO A 119 5.73 -15.18 28.29
N ASN A 120 5.19 -15.72 27.20
CA ASN A 120 4.95 -14.99 25.96
C ASN A 120 3.91 -13.86 26.10
N GLU A 121 2.88 -14.03 26.94
CA GLU A 121 1.89 -12.98 27.21
C GLU A 121 2.49 -11.86 28.06
N VAL A 122 3.30 -12.21 29.07
CA VAL A 122 4.04 -11.24 29.89
C VAL A 122 4.94 -10.39 28.99
N LEU A 123 5.73 -11.04 28.13
CA LEU A 123 6.64 -10.36 27.22
C LEU A 123 5.88 -9.40 26.27
N LYS A 124 4.72 -9.79 25.74
CA LYS A 124 3.89 -8.91 24.90
C LYS A 124 3.38 -7.68 25.65
N LEU A 125 2.88 -7.87 26.87
CA LEU A 125 2.42 -6.78 27.73
C LEU A 125 3.57 -5.82 28.05
N PHE A 126 4.73 -6.37 28.39
CA PHE A 126 5.96 -5.63 28.68
C PHE A 126 6.39 -4.82 27.45
N ASP A 127 6.54 -5.48 26.30
CA ASP A 127 6.98 -4.85 25.05
C ASP A 127 6.07 -3.70 24.65
N TYR A 128 4.75 -3.89 24.71
CA TYR A 128 3.81 -2.83 24.36
C TYR A 128 4.06 -1.55 25.16
N LEU A 129 4.13 -1.65 26.49
CA LEU A 129 4.29 -0.47 27.34
C LEU A 129 5.73 0.09 27.28
N PHE A 130 6.74 -0.80 27.24
CA PHE A 130 8.14 -0.43 27.07
C PHE A 130 8.33 0.40 25.80
N PHE A 131 7.84 -0.07 24.65
CA PHE A 131 7.97 0.66 23.41
C PHE A 131 7.11 1.92 23.35
N ALA A 132 5.86 1.85 23.82
CA ALA A 132 4.98 3.02 23.85
C ALA A 132 5.64 4.17 24.64
N SER A 133 6.26 3.86 25.78
CA SER A 133 6.89 4.84 26.65
C SER A 133 8.29 5.25 26.18
N ALA A 134 9.15 4.28 25.80
CA ALA A 134 10.50 4.55 25.31
C ALA A 134 10.50 5.35 24.00
N SER A 135 9.54 5.09 23.10
CA SER A 135 9.41 5.81 21.82
C SER A 135 9.29 7.33 21.99
N ALA A 136 8.57 7.78 23.03
CA ALA A 136 8.40 9.20 23.37
C ALA A 136 9.72 9.86 23.82
N ASP A 137 10.54 9.14 24.59
CA ASP A 137 11.85 9.63 25.05
C ASP A 137 12.86 9.64 23.91
N LEU A 138 12.87 8.60 23.08
CA LEU A 138 13.82 8.41 21.98
C LEU A 138 13.51 9.28 20.75
N GLY A 139 12.28 9.77 20.63
CA GLY A 139 11.81 10.51 19.46
C GLY A 139 11.69 9.63 18.20
N ALA A 140 11.48 8.33 18.37
CA ALA A 140 11.23 7.35 17.33
C ALA A 140 9.74 6.93 17.39
N SER A 141 9.12 6.58 16.26
CA SER A 141 7.75 6.05 16.27
C SER A 141 7.77 4.53 16.36
N SER A 142 6.76 3.91 16.98
CA SER A 142 6.60 2.45 17.00
C SER A 142 6.62 1.83 15.60
N ARG A 143 6.05 2.53 14.61
CA ARG A 143 6.08 2.13 13.19
C ARG A 143 7.49 2.05 12.62
N TYR A 144 8.33 3.03 12.96
CA TYR A 144 9.73 3.04 12.51
C TYR A 144 10.49 1.86 13.13
N LEU A 145 10.31 1.62 14.43
CA LEU A 145 10.96 0.50 15.13
C LEU A 145 10.57 -0.84 14.52
N SER A 146 9.27 -1.05 14.26
CA SER A 146 8.76 -2.26 13.62
C SER A 146 9.33 -2.46 12.21
N MET A 147 9.48 -1.38 11.44
CA MET A 147 10.07 -1.43 10.10
C MET A 147 11.54 -1.84 10.16
N VAL A 148 12.33 -1.24 11.06
CA VAL A 148 13.76 -1.56 11.20
C VAL A 148 13.94 -3.02 11.63
N ALA A 149 13.20 -3.46 12.66
CA ALA A 149 13.29 -4.82 13.17
C ALA A 149 12.95 -5.87 12.09
N ARG A 150 11.85 -5.68 11.36
CA ARG A 150 11.45 -6.57 10.26
C ARG A 150 12.51 -6.62 9.16
N PHE A 151 12.98 -5.45 8.71
CA PHE A 151 13.99 -5.34 7.66
C PHE A 151 15.30 -6.03 8.07
N SER A 152 15.80 -5.76 9.27
CA SER A 152 17.05 -6.37 9.76
C SER A 152 16.93 -7.88 10.00
N SER A 153 15.77 -8.36 10.47
CA SER A 153 15.57 -9.78 10.76
C SER A 153 15.62 -10.63 9.51
N MET A 154 15.01 -10.17 8.42
CA MET A 154 15.06 -10.86 7.12
C MET A 154 16.48 -10.93 6.56
N LEU A 155 17.27 -9.86 6.71
CA LEU A 155 18.66 -9.84 6.22
C LEU A 155 19.64 -10.61 7.12
N ALA A 156 19.22 -11.02 8.32
CA ALA A 156 20.02 -11.74 9.30
C ALA A 156 19.88 -13.28 9.23
N GLY A 157 19.20 -13.81 8.20
CA GLY A 157 18.77 -15.21 8.10
C GLY A 157 19.87 -16.27 8.26
N ARG A 158 21.15 -15.94 8.03
CA ARG A 158 22.30 -16.86 8.13
C ARG A 158 23.23 -16.59 9.32
N ALA A 159 22.94 -15.58 10.13
CA ALA A 159 23.85 -15.13 11.18
C ALA A 159 23.79 -16.02 12.43
N GLY A 160 24.96 -16.46 12.90
CA GLY A 160 25.07 -17.29 14.10
C GLY A 160 24.80 -16.51 15.39
N ARG A 161 25.13 -15.21 15.42
CA ARG A 161 24.81 -14.31 16.53
C ARG A 161 24.34 -12.97 15.97
N ARG A 162 23.40 -12.33 16.66
CA ARG A 162 22.81 -11.06 16.25
C ARG A 162 23.07 -10.02 17.34
N VAL A 163 23.64 -8.88 16.96
CA VAL A 163 24.12 -7.85 17.88
C VAL A 163 23.45 -6.52 17.54
N GLU A 164 22.74 -5.93 18.49
CA GLU A 164 22.18 -4.59 18.31
C GLU A 164 23.08 -3.56 19.00
N ALA A 165 23.73 -2.72 18.21
CA ALA A 165 24.40 -1.53 18.70
C ALA A 165 23.36 -0.39 18.76
N PHE A 166 22.92 -0.09 19.99
CA PHE A 166 21.84 0.83 20.38
C PHE A 166 20.42 0.22 20.33
N ALA A 167 19.82 0.07 21.52
CA ALA A 167 18.60 -0.70 21.79
C ALA A 167 17.28 -0.05 21.34
N LEU A 168 17.24 0.65 20.20
CA LEU A 168 16.02 1.35 19.78
C LEU A 168 14.90 0.41 19.38
N THR A 169 15.21 -0.68 18.67
CA THR A 169 14.16 -1.57 18.17
C THR A 169 13.55 -2.40 19.27
N GLY A 170 14.26 -2.49 20.41
CA GLY A 170 13.96 -3.36 21.54
C GLY A 170 13.63 -4.77 21.11
N GLU A 171 14.00 -5.23 19.92
CA GLU A 171 13.99 -6.63 19.56
C GLU A 171 15.48 -6.96 19.41
N PHE A 172 16.13 -7.43 20.48
CA PHE A 172 17.42 -8.13 20.35
C PHE A 172 17.12 -9.36 19.49
N LEU A 173 17.19 -9.17 18.18
CA LEU A 173 16.70 -10.03 17.11
C LEU A 173 16.22 -11.42 17.55
N SER A 174 14.95 -11.49 17.95
CA SER A 174 14.22 -12.75 18.03
C SER A 174 12.95 -12.61 17.23
N LEU A 175 12.96 -13.16 16.02
CA LEU A 175 11.82 -13.87 15.46
C LEU A 175 12.41 -14.98 14.59
N ASN A 176 12.30 -16.21 15.09
CA ASN A 176 12.55 -17.44 14.37
C ASN A 176 11.20 -17.86 13.74
N PRO A 177 11.00 -17.79 12.41
CA PRO A 177 9.87 -18.46 11.79
C PRO A 177 10.40 -19.78 11.23
N LEU A 178 10.42 -20.82 12.06
CA LEU A 178 10.52 -22.23 11.67
C LEU A 178 11.78 -22.69 10.90
N GLY A 179 12.51 -23.62 11.51
CA GLY A 179 13.36 -24.57 10.79
C GLY A 179 14.86 -24.37 11.01
N MET A 180 15.39 -25.07 12.02
CA MET A 180 16.68 -25.78 12.02
C MET A 180 16.80 -26.46 13.39
N SER A 181 16.37 -27.71 13.45
CA SER A 181 16.56 -28.58 14.60
C SER A 181 18.05 -28.96 14.72
N GLY A 182 18.70 -28.63 15.84
CA GLY A 182 19.88 -29.39 16.25
C GLY A 182 21.07 -28.68 16.89
N THR A 183 21.11 -27.35 17.05
CA THR A 183 22.23 -26.70 17.75
C THR A 183 21.76 -25.77 18.86
N SER A 184 22.18 -26.03 20.10
CA SER A 184 22.06 -25.12 21.22
C SER A 184 22.91 -23.88 20.96
N LEU A 185 22.32 -22.86 20.33
CA LEU A 185 22.94 -21.54 20.22
C LEU A 185 23.05 -20.94 21.61
N GLY A 186 24.28 -20.68 22.07
CA GLY A 186 24.54 -19.88 23.27
C GLY A 186 24.32 -18.41 22.93
N TRP A 187 23.33 -17.79 23.57
CA TRP A 187 22.99 -16.39 23.39
C TRP A 187 23.75 -15.57 24.44
N ASP A 188 24.59 -14.64 24.01
CA ASP A 188 25.21 -13.63 24.89
C ASP A 188 24.61 -12.26 24.56
N PRO A 189 23.48 -11.87 25.19
CA PRO A 189 22.91 -10.55 24.98
C PRO A 189 23.81 -9.51 25.65
N ALA A 190 24.42 -8.62 24.86
CA ALA A 190 25.28 -7.56 25.36
C ALA A 190 24.62 -6.19 25.15
N ILE A 191 24.36 -5.47 26.23
CA ILE A 191 23.98 -4.05 26.17
C ILE A 191 25.27 -3.25 25.92
N VAL A 192 25.49 -2.83 24.67
CA VAL A 192 26.66 -2.00 24.31
C VAL A 192 26.60 -0.63 24.97
N ARG A 193 25.39 -0.05 25.11
CA ARG A 193 25.15 1.21 25.82
C ARG A 193 23.71 1.32 26.30
N PRO A 194 23.46 1.68 27.57
CA PRO A 194 22.10 1.90 28.06
C PRO A 194 21.48 3.14 27.42
N ILE A 195 20.19 3.06 27.10
CA ILE A 195 19.39 4.23 26.76
C ILE A 195 19.28 5.10 28.03
N LYS A 196 19.50 6.41 27.92
CA LYS A 196 19.45 7.34 29.06
C LYS A 196 18.11 7.19 29.79
N GLY A 197 18.16 6.68 31.02
CA GLY A 197 17.00 6.47 31.88
C GLY A 197 16.18 5.18 31.63
N TRP A 198 16.60 4.29 30.73
CA TRP A 198 15.88 3.04 30.38
C TRP A 198 16.75 1.78 30.54
N GLY A 199 17.93 1.91 31.19
CA GLY A 199 18.87 0.81 31.35
C GLY A 199 18.33 -0.35 32.21
N LEU A 200 17.51 -0.04 33.21
CA LEU A 200 16.86 -1.03 34.08
C LEU A 200 15.83 -1.84 33.29
N GLU A 201 14.89 -1.16 32.63
CA GLU A 201 13.81 -1.80 31.88
C GLU A 201 14.33 -2.66 30.73
N LEU A 202 15.43 -2.25 30.07
CA LEU A 202 16.12 -3.08 29.08
C LEU A 202 16.63 -4.39 29.67
N ARG A 203 17.21 -4.35 30.88
CA ARG A 203 17.69 -5.56 31.58
C ARG A 203 16.55 -6.45 32.04
N LEU A 204 15.45 -5.88 32.53
CA LEU A 204 14.22 -6.62 32.87
C LEU A 204 13.67 -7.35 31.64
N ARG A 205 13.63 -6.66 30.50
CA ARG A 205 13.21 -7.24 29.23
C ARG A 205 14.09 -8.40 28.78
N MET A 206 15.42 -8.26 28.93
CA MET A 206 16.37 -9.34 28.62
C MET A 206 16.17 -10.55 29.52
N ALA A 207 15.91 -10.33 30.82
CA ALA A 207 15.56 -11.41 31.74
C ALA A 207 14.27 -12.14 31.31
N LEU A 208 13.24 -11.41 30.88
CA LEU A 208 11.99 -11.99 30.35
C LEU A 208 12.18 -12.86 29.09
N LEU A 209 13.19 -12.55 28.28
CA LEU A 209 13.51 -13.30 27.06
C LEU A 209 14.32 -14.58 27.32
N HIS A 210 15.01 -14.67 28.46
CA HIS A 210 15.91 -15.78 28.78
C HIS A 210 15.39 -16.61 29.94
N ASP A 211 14.93 -17.82 29.64
CA ASP A 211 14.58 -18.82 30.64
C ASP A 211 15.87 -19.48 31.17
N GLY A 212 16.47 -18.89 32.20
CA GLY A 212 17.73 -19.33 32.80
C GLY A 212 18.92 -18.43 32.47
N LEU A 213 19.22 -17.49 33.36
CA LEU A 213 20.35 -16.57 33.22
C LEU A 213 21.64 -17.22 33.73
N ALA A 214 22.44 -17.79 32.83
CA ALA A 214 23.87 -17.98 33.07
C ALA A 214 24.61 -16.71 32.62
N PHE A 215 24.60 -15.67 33.45
CA PHE A 215 25.45 -14.50 33.18
C PHE A 215 26.92 -14.89 33.41
N PRO A 216 27.84 -14.61 32.47
CA PRO A 216 29.26 -14.76 32.75
C PRO A 216 29.62 -13.81 33.89
N GLY A 217 30.04 -14.41 35.00
CA GLY A 217 30.27 -13.70 36.25
C GLY A 217 31.30 -12.58 36.11
N GLY A 218 31.03 -11.49 36.82
CA GLY A 218 32.03 -10.55 37.33
C GLY A 218 32.91 -9.87 36.28
N GLN A 219 32.69 -8.56 36.11
CA GLN A 219 33.58 -7.62 35.40
C GLN A 219 33.67 -7.81 33.88
N THR A 220 32.72 -7.23 33.15
CA THR A 220 32.97 -6.86 31.75
C THR A 220 32.44 -5.47 31.44
N HIS A 221 33.21 -4.45 31.81
CA HIS A 221 33.39 -3.26 30.96
C HIS A 221 34.20 -3.60 29.68
N ASN A 222 34.18 -4.86 29.24
CA ASN A 222 34.92 -5.30 28.06
C ASN A 222 34.08 -4.99 26.83
N ALA A 223 34.67 -4.21 25.93
CA ALA A 223 34.20 -3.97 24.58
C ALA A 223 33.58 -5.25 23.99
N THR A 224 32.35 -5.13 23.49
CA THR A 224 31.61 -6.23 22.87
C THR A 224 32.46 -6.79 21.73
N LYS A 225 33.11 -7.94 21.97
CA LYS A 225 33.96 -8.56 20.94
C LYS A 225 33.04 -9.14 19.87
N LEU A 226 33.02 -8.50 18.71
CA LEU A 226 32.27 -8.97 17.54
C LEU A 226 33.01 -10.16 16.91
N TRP A 227 32.30 -11.25 16.65
CA TRP A 227 32.85 -12.44 16.03
C TRP A 227 32.57 -12.47 14.53
N HIS A 228 33.32 -13.30 13.80
CA HIS A 228 33.04 -13.54 12.39
C HIS A 228 31.71 -14.29 12.26
N GLY A 229 30.78 -13.75 11.47
CA GLY A 229 29.41 -14.29 11.32
C GLY A 229 28.35 -13.64 12.23
N ASP A 230 28.74 -12.62 13.00
CA ASP A 230 27.79 -11.77 13.71
C ASP A 230 27.06 -10.83 12.74
N PHE A 231 25.74 -10.68 12.90
CA PHE A 231 24.96 -9.65 12.21
C PHE A 231 24.71 -8.47 13.15
N VAL A 232 25.12 -7.27 12.75
CA VAL A 232 25.07 -6.05 13.56
C VAL A 232 23.99 -5.09 13.08
N LEU A 233 23.06 -4.70 13.95
CA LEU A 233 22.15 -3.58 13.69
C LEU A 233 22.66 -2.33 14.41
N ILE A 234 22.89 -1.23 13.70
CA ILE A 234 23.30 0.06 14.28
C ILE A 234 22.19 1.11 14.05
N ASP A 235 21.51 1.57 15.11
CA ASP A 235 20.44 2.60 15.00
C ASP A 235 20.46 3.62 16.15
N ALA A 236 20.92 4.85 15.89
CA ALA A 236 21.05 5.91 16.91
C ALA A 236 19.81 6.83 17.02
N PRO A 237 19.27 7.13 18.22
CA PRO A 237 18.00 7.88 18.44
C PRO A 237 18.01 9.35 17.98
N ARG A 238 16.82 9.87 17.61
CA ARG A 238 16.64 11.21 17.04
C ARG A 238 17.03 12.34 18.02
N LYS A 239 16.72 12.21 19.31
CA LYS A 239 17.07 13.23 20.32
C LYS A 239 18.56 13.25 20.68
N LEU A 240 19.26 12.12 20.60
CA LEU A 240 20.70 12.04 20.87
C LEU A 240 21.53 12.51 19.68
N ALA A 241 21.09 12.22 18.44
CA ALA A 241 21.75 12.67 17.22
C ALA A 241 21.81 14.21 17.08
N ASN A 242 20.80 14.94 17.57
CA ASN A 242 20.77 16.40 17.51
C ASN A 242 21.74 17.10 18.49
N ALA A 243 22.31 16.37 19.47
CA ALA A 243 23.19 16.94 20.48
C ALA A 243 24.68 16.95 20.08
N GLY A 244 25.07 16.27 18.99
CA GLY A 244 26.46 15.92 18.71
C GLY A 244 27.04 16.46 17.40
N SER A 245 27.19 17.78 17.25
CA SER A 245 28.03 18.35 16.16
C SER A 245 29.45 18.74 16.62
N ARG A 246 29.83 18.51 17.89
CA ARG A 246 31.08 19.04 18.47
C ARG A 246 32.11 17.98 18.89
N LEU A 247 31.89 16.69 18.66
CA LEU A 247 32.63 15.62 19.37
C LEU A 247 33.15 14.48 18.47
N PHE A 248 33.75 14.77 17.30
CA PHE A 248 34.57 13.77 16.58
C PHE A 248 36.04 13.73 17.07
N GLN A 249 36.39 14.53 18.09
CA GLN A 249 37.76 14.69 18.61
C GLN A 249 38.00 14.06 20.00
N GLN A 250 37.01 13.42 20.62
CA GLN A 250 37.16 12.73 21.91
C GLN A 250 37.30 11.21 21.75
N GLU A 251 37.78 10.55 22.81
CA GLU A 251 38.17 9.13 22.87
C GLU A 251 37.23 8.19 22.11
N ARG A 252 37.82 7.28 21.31
CA ARG A 252 37.14 6.23 20.54
C ARG A 252 36.62 5.13 21.47
N SER A 253 35.62 5.45 22.29
CA SER A 253 34.90 4.50 23.12
C SER A 253 33.45 4.36 22.63
N PRO A 254 32.84 3.15 22.69
CA PRO A 254 31.43 2.96 22.32
C PRO A 254 30.47 3.89 23.08
N ASP A 255 30.85 4.32 24.28
CA ASP A 255 30.11 5.24 25.13
C ASP A 255 30.11 6.70 24.65
N SER A 256 31.02 7.10 23.75
CA SER A 256 31.10 8.47 23.24
C SER A 256 30.31 8.69 21.94
N ALA A 257 29.85 7.61 21.28
CA ALA A 257 29.14 7.68 20.00
C ALA A 257 27.79 8.42 20.09
N SER A 258 27.59 9.44 19.27
CA SER A 258 26.36 10.26 19.24
C SER A 258 25.51 10.07 17.97
N SER A 259 26.04 9.39 16.95
CA SER A 259 25.30 9.01 15.74
C SER A 259 25.63 7.57 15.31
N SER A 260 24.78 6.98 14.46
CA SER A 260 25.00 5.63 13.92
C SER A 260 26.32 5.53 13.16
N LEU A 261 26.72 6.61 12.48
CA LEU A 261 27.98 6.66 11.74
C LEU A 261 29.20 6.67 12.68
N GLN A 262 29.13 7.40 13.79
CA GLN A 262 30.21 7.39 14.79
C GLN A 262 30.37 6.00 15.42
N MET A 263 29.27 5.33 15.74
CA MET A 263 29.32 3.96 16.25
C MET A 263 29.88 2.99 15.22
N LEU A 264 29.50 3.14 13.95
CA LEU A 264 30.08 2.37 12.87
C LEU A 264 31.60 2.59 12.78
N ASP A 265 32.08 3.84 12.83
CA ASP A 265 33.52 4.16 12.80
C ASP A 265 34.28 3.50 13.97
N ILE A 266 33.71 3.54 15.18
CA ILE A 266 34.28 2.87 16.35
C ILE A 266 34.30 1.35 16.17
N MET A 267 33.21 0.75 15.70
CA MET A 267 33.14 -0.70 15.46
C MET A 267 34.12 -1.14 14.37
N LEU A 268 34.24 -0.38 13.29
CA LEU A 268 35.19 -0.63 12.21
C LEU A 268 36.64 -0.52 12.64
N SER A 269 36.94 0.32 13.64
CA SER A 269 38.28 0.41 14.23
C SER A 269 38.66 -0.84 15.03
N GLN A 270 37.68 -1.63 15.47
CA GLN A 270 37.87 -2.84 16.27
C GLN A 270 37.73 -4.11 15.42
N ASN A 271 36.86 -4.09 14.42
CA ASN A 271 36.61 -5.23 13.53
C ASN A 271 36.34 -4.75 12.09
N HIS A 272 37.22 -5.12 11.16
CA HIS A 272 37.12 -4.73 9.76
C HIS A 272 36.11 -5.57 8.95
N PHE A 273 35.55 -6.64 9.52
CA PHE A 273 34.60 -7.52 8.85
C PHE A 273 33.24 -7.46 9.55
N LEU A 274 32.44 -6.46 9.19
CA LEU A 274 31.08 -6.28 9.71
C LEU A 274 30.05 -6.74 8.68
N GLU A 275 29.09 -7.51 9.15
CA GLU A 275 27.86 -7.81 8.43
C GLU A 275 26.69 -7.23 9.22
N GLY A 276 25.73 -6.59 8.54
CA GLY A 276 24.67 -5.91 9.26
C GLY A 276 23.95 -4.79 8.52
N VAL A 277 23.15 -4.03 9.27
CA VAL A 277 22.40 -2.88 8.79
C VAL A 277 22.73 -1.67 9.65
N VAL A 278 23.06 -0.55 8.99
CA VAL A 278 23.32 0.74 9.64
C VAL A 278 22.21 1.72 9.27
N MET A 279 21.43 2.15 10.25
CA MET A 279 20.35 3.13 10.06
C MET A 279 20.91 4.55 10.20
N VAL A 280 21.07 5.27 9.09
CA VAL A 280 21.69 6.60 9.05
C VAL A 280 20.66 7.72 8.86
N ARG A 281 20.74 8.73 9.73
CA ARG A 281 19.79 9.85 9.81
C ARG A 281 20.37 11.17 9.30
N GLY A 282 19.50 12.03 8.79
CA GLY A 282 19.80 13.43 8.53
C GLY A 282 20.97 13.68 7.58
N ALA A 283 21.81 14.65 7.94
CA ALA A 283 22.91 15.11 7.11
C ALA A 283 24.07 14.11 7.00
N ASP A 284 24.21 13.13 7.89
CA ASP A 284 25.36 12.20 7.91
C ASP A 284 25.51 11.39 6.60
N ARG A 285 24.43 11.27 5.83
CA ARG A 285 24.42 10.65 4.50
C ARG A 285 25.16 11.45 3.43
N ILE A 286 25.17 12.76 3.57
CA ILE A 286 25.59 13.72 2.53
C ILE A 286 26.57 14.78 3.06
N ALA A 287 26.86 14.81 4.35
CA ALA A 287 27.64 15.86 4.99
C ALA A 287 29.06 15.90 4.43
N THR A 288 29.57 17.11 4.22
CA THR A 288 30.87 17.39 3.61
C THR A 288 32.02 17.45 4.60
N LYS A 289 31.74 17.37 5.92
CA LYS A 289 32.77 17.31 6.96
C LYS A 289 33.73 16.14 6.68
N ARG A 290 35.03 16.40 6.75
CA ARG A 290 36.07 15.46 6.34
C ARG A 290 35.98 14.12 7.06
N GLU A 291 35.73 14.11 8.38
CA GLU A 291 35.67 12.85 9.15
C GLU A 291 34.50 11.95 8.71
N ILE A 292 33.30 12.54 8.59
CA ILE A 292 32.09 11.83 8.14
C ILE A 292 32.27 11.32 6.70
N ARG A 293 32.85 12.17 5.84
CA ARG A 293 33.11 11.83 4.44
C ARG A 293 34.11 10.68 4.32
N SER A 294 35.20 10.68 5.07
CA SER A 294 36.21 9.61 5.02
C SER A 294 35.65 8.25 5.42
N THR A 295 34.76 8.18 6.42
CA THR A 295 34.11 6.91 6.80
C THR A 295 33.22 6.39 5.67
N ARG A 296 32.49 7.26 4.96
CA ARG A 296 31.67 6.86 3.80
C ARG A 296 32.51 6.42 2.60
N GLU A 297 33.57 7.16 2.27
CA GLU A 297 34.51 6.79 1.21
C GLU A 297 35.14 5.42 1.50
N TRP A 298 35.60 5.20 2.74
CA TRP A 298 36.12 3.92 3.17
C TRP A 298 35.11 2.78 3.04
N LEU A 299 33.83 2.99 3.42
CA LEU A 299 32.78 1.98 3.24
C LEU A 299 32.57 1.60 1.77
N VAL A 300 32.60 2.59 0.88
CA VAL A 300 32.49 2.35 -0.57
C VAL A 300 33.70 1.57 -1.08
N GLU A 301 34.92 1.93 -0.66
CA GLU A 301 36.17 1.27 -1.06
C GLU A 301 36.33 -0.15 -0.48
N SER A 302 35.78 -0.39 0.72
CA SER A 302 35.91 -1.67 1.46
C SER A 302 35.25 -2.87 0.79
N ASN A 303 34.44 -2.66 -0.25
CA ASN A 303 33.54 -3.65 -0.86
C ASN A 303 32.45 -4.21 0.07
N MET A 304 32.33 -3.74 1.31
CA MET A 304 31.31 -4.26 2.25
C MET A 304 29.92 -3.68 2.01
N LEU A 305 29.82 -2.45 1.52
CA LEU A 305 28.54 -1.80 1.26
C LEU A 305 27.83 -2.48 0.07
N VAL A 306 26.70 -3.14 0.32
CA VAL A 306 25.91 -3.86 -0.70
C VAL A 306 24.74 -3.02 -1.20
N ALA A 307 24.03 -2.37 -0.29
CA ALA A 307 22.85 -1.58 -0.64
C ALA A 307 22.71 -0.31 0.23
N VAL A 308 22.12 0.73 -0.36
CA VAL A 308 21.66 1.94 0.34
C VAL A 308 20.17 2.12 0.01
N ILE A 309 19.35 2.05 1.04
CA ILE A 309 17.88 2.10 0.93
C ILE A 309 17.35 3.36 1.62
N ASP A 310 16.82 4.31 0.86
CA ASP A 310 16.19 5.52 1.39
C ASP A 310 14.75 5.22 1.83
N LEU A 311 14.43 5.58 3.08
CA LEU A 311 13.14 5.28 3.73
C LEU A 311 12.32 6.56 4.00
N PRO A 312 11.00 6.53 3.77
CA PRO A 312 10.13 7.69 3.91
C PRO A 312 10.02 8.18 5.36
N SER A 313 9.91 9.50 5.57
CA SER A 313 9.48 10.03 6.86
C SER A 313 8.02 9.66 7.12
N GLY A 314 7.70 9.11 8.29
CA GLY A 314 6.31 8.82 8.69
C GLY A 314 5.40 10.04 8.89
N SER A 315 5.81 11.22 8.41
CA SER A 315 5.03 12.46 8.37
C SER A 315 4.45 12.67 6.97
N ARG A 316 3.50 13.62 6.82
CA ARG A 316 2.87 13.96 5.53
C ARG A 316 3.84 14.40 4.42
N ASN A 317 5.13 14.58 4.72
CA ASN A 317 6.13 15.04 3.77
C ASN A 317 6.90 13.88 3.13
N PRO A 318 7.17 13.90 1.81
CA PRO A 318 7.94 12.88 1.09
C PRO A 318 9.46 13.02 1.30
N THR A 319 9.90 13.60 2.41
CA THR A 319 11.32 13.82 2.70
C THR A 319 12.01 12.54 3.16
N ILE A 320 13.26 12.33 2.77
CA ILE A 320 14.07 11.18 3.20
C ILE A 320 14.33 11.33 4.70
N SER A 321 13.82 10.39 5.48
CA SER A 321 14.06 10.40 6.93
C SER A 321 15.35 9.66 7.28
N HIS A 322 15.49 8.46 6.76
CA HIS A 322 16.55 7.51 7.08
C HIS A 322 17.07 6.89 5.78
N SER A 323 18.31 6.45 5.80
CA SER A 323 18.80 5.47 4.83
C SER A 323 19.35 4.28 5.58
N ALA A 324 18.94 3.08 5.18
CA ALA A 324 19.52 1.84 5.67
C ALA A 324 20.69 1.47 4.77
N TRP A 325 21.88 1.33 5.35
CA TRP A 325 23.07 0.83 4.65
C TRP A 325 23.28 -0.63 5.00
N VAL A 326 23.22 -1.50 4.01
CA VAL A 326 23.39 -2.94 4.17
C VAL A 326 24.86 -3.28 3.94
N LEU A 327 25.48 -3.92 4.92
CA LEU A 327 26.88 -4.32 4.91
C LEU A 327 27.00 -5.84 4.90
N ARG A 328 27.88 -6.38 4.05
CA ARG A 328 28.28 -7.79 4.04
C ARG A 328 29.78 -7.90 4.20
N ALA A 329 30.22 -8.76 5.12
CA ALA A 329 31.64 -9.06 5.27
C ALA A 329 32.23 -9.74 4.01
N ARG A 330 31.40 -10.53 3.31
CA ARG A 330 31.76 -11.19 2.03
C ARG A 330 30.55 -11.18 1.09
N PRO A 331 30.41 -10.15 0.21
CA PRO A 331 29.30 -10.11 -0.74
C PRO A 331 29.40 -11.26 -1.74
N HIS A 332 28.26 -11.92 -2.01
CA HIS A 332 28.16 -13.05 -2.93
C HIS A 332 28.31 -12.65 -4.41
N ASN A 333 27.92 -11.42 -4.79
CA ASN A 333 27.87 -10.96 -6.18
C ASN A 333 28.47 -9.55 -6.40
N GLN A 334 29.03 -9.34 -7.60
CA GLN A 334 29.48 -8.06 -8.19
C GLN A 334 30.06 -7.03 -7.21
N ARG A 335 31.29 -7.30 -6.74
CA ARG A 335 32.01 -6.45 -5.76
C ARG A 335 32.07 -4.98 -6.15
N ASP A 336 32.04 -4.63 -7.43
CA ASP A 336 32.24 -3.25 -7.91
C ASP A 336 30.98 -2.39 -7.94
N LYS A 337 29.83 -2.92 -7.51
CA LYS A 337 28.54 -2.22 -7.58
C LYS A 337 27.80 -2.21 -6.25
N VAL A 338 26.89 -1.24 -6.12
CA VAL A 338 26.04 -1.04 -4.93
C VAL A 338 24.60 -0.80 -5.39
N LEU A 339 23.65 -1.48 -4.76
CA LEU A 339 22.22 -1.27 -4.99
C LEU A 339 21.77 0.05 -4.34
N MET A 340 21.22 0.97 -5.13
CA MET A 340 20.57 2.18 -4.64
C MET A 340 19.06 2.02 -4.77
N ALA A 341 18.30 2.21 -3.70
CA ALA A 341 16.84 2.16 -3.76
C ALA A 341 16.14 3.24 -2.92
N ASP A 342 15.05 3.81 -3.44
CA ASP A 342 14.25 4.85 -2.82
C ASP A 342 12.82 4.38 -2.58
N MET A 343 12.57 3.91 -1.34
CA MET A 343 11.29 3.36 -0.91
C MET A 343 10.21 4.44 -0.73
N ARG A 344 10.54 5.72 -0.90
CA ARG A 344 9.54 6.79 -0.80
C ARG A 344 8.50 6.70 -1.91
N ALA A 345 8.82 6.13 -3.06
CA ALA A 345 7.83 5.92 -4.13
C ALA A 345 6.66 5.03 -3.68
N LEU A 346 6.93 4.13 -2.71
CA LEU A 346 6.03 3.06 -2.30
C LEU A 346 5.07 3.40 -1.15
N LEU A 347 5.08 4.62 -0.57
CA LEU A 347 4.08 5.01 0.44
C LEU A 347 3.36 6.32 0.07
N PRO A 348 2.07 6.30 -0.31
CA PRO A 348 1.27 7.48 -0.63
C PRO A 348 1.21 8.47 0.54
N ALA A 349 1.10 9.77 0.26
CA ALA A 349 1.23 10.87 1.25
C ALA A 349 0.18 10.85 2.39
N ASN A 350 -0.78 9.93 2.38
CA ASN A 350 -1.87 9.82 3.35
C ASN A 350 -1.98 8.43 4.02
N HIS A 351 -1.07 7.49 3.74
CA HIS A 351 -1.13 6.15 4.30
C HIS A 351 -0.59 6.09 5.73
N ARG A 352 -1.37 5.48 6.64
CA ARG A 352 -1.01 5.27 8.04
C ARG A 352 -0.45 3.86 8.32
N GLY A 353 -0.68 2.90 7.42
CA GLY A 353 -0.18 1.50 7.46
C GLY A 353 0.87 1.21 6.39
N GLY A 354 1.26 -0.06 6.21
CA GLY A 354 2.20 -0.47 5.15
C GLY A 354 3.68 -0.54 5.54
N TRP A 355 4.05 -0.21 6.78
CA TRP A 355 5.47 -0.09 7.18
C TRP A 355 6.19 -1.44 7.26
N THR A 356 5.50 -2.46 7.76
CA THR A 356 6.03 -3.83 7.83
C THR A 356 6.19 -4.41 6.43
N ALA A 357 5.18 -4.27 5.57
CA ALA A 357 5.28 -4.68 4.17
C ALA A 357 6.32 -3.86 3.39
N LEU A 358 6.56 -2.59 3.73
CA LEU A 358 7.64 -1.80 3.14
C LEU A 358 9.02 -2.32 3.54
N ALA A 359 9.21 -2.65 4.82
CA ALA A 359 10.45 -3.28 5.31
C ALA A 359 10.70 -4.61 4.59
N GLU A 360 9.64 -5.39 4.46
CA GLU A 360 9.66 -6.69 3.81
C GLU A 360 9.96 -6.59 2.31
N PHE A 361 9.36 -5.63 1.61
CA PHE A 361 9.68 -5.27 0.24
C PHE A 361 11.16 -4.90 0.08
N ALA A 362 11.66 -4.00 0.94
CA ALA A 362 13.03 -3.53 0.88
C ALA A 362 14.04 -4.66 1.14
N ALA A 363 13.78 -5.54 2.11
CA ALA A 363 14.64 -6.66 2.42
C ALA A 363 14.68 -7.67 1.26
N ARG A 364 13.51 -8.03 0.72
CA ARG A 364 13.42 -8.91 -0.45
C ARG A 364 14.12 -8.34 -1.68
N LEU A 365 14.01 -7.03 -1.92
CA LEU A 365 14.73 -6.37 -3.01
C LEU A 365 16.26 -6.54 -2.89
N VAL A 366 16.79 -6.41 -1.66
CA VAL A 366 18.22 -6.63 -1.39
C VAL A 366 18.59 -8.10 -1.62
N LEU A 367 17.79 -9.04 -1.12
CA LEU A 367 18.02 -10.49 -1.30
C LEU A 367 17.96 -10.91 -2.78
N ALA A 368 16.98 -10.39 -3.53
CA ALA A 368 16.85 -10.61 -4.97
C ALA A 368 18.06 -10.08 -5.75
N TRP A 369 18.59 -8.93 -5.35
CA TRP A 369 19.84 -8.39 -5.91
C TRP A 369 21.05 -9.25 -5.57
N GLU A 370 21.14 -9.76 -4.34
CA GLU A 370 22.23 -10.66 -3.91
C GLU A 370 22.18 -12.03 -4.62
N GLY A 371 21.07 -12.37 -5.30
CA GLY A 371 20.87 -13.63 -6.01
C GLY A 371 20.42 -14.77 -5.09
N GLU A 372 19.93 -14.43 -3.89
CA GLU A 372 19.32 -15.41 -2.98
C GLU A 372 17.88 -15.66 -3.43
N ALA A 373 17.67 -16.77 -4.13
CA ALA A 373 16.34 -17.26 -4.49
C ALA A 373 15.67 -17.81 -3.22
N GLU A 374 15.07 -16.95 -2.40
CA GLU A 374 14.06 -17.42 -1.44
C GLU A 374 12.78 -17.80 -2.18
N SER A 375 12.08 -18.78 -1.61
CA SER A 375 10.84 -19.38 -2.09
C SER A 375 9.78 -18.34 -2.51
N PRO A 376 8.99 -18.61 -3.56
CA PRO A 376 7.97 -17.70 -4.10
C PRO A 376 6.81 -17.37 -3.13
N GLU A 377 6.79 -17.91 -1.91
CA GLU A 377 5.75 -17.65 -0.91
C GLU A 377 6.05 -16.38 -0.10
N TRP A 378 5.94 -15.20 -0.73
CA TRP A 378 5.48 -14.05 0.05
C TRP A 378 3.96 -14.19 0.27
N SER A 379 3.54 -15.17 1.08
CA SER A 379 2.12 -15.38 1.37
C SER A 379 1.61 -14.29 2.31
N LEU A 380 0.58 -13.55 1.87
CA LEU A 380 -0.13 -12.61 2.73
C LEU A 380 -1.20 -13.37 3.54
N PRO A 381 -1.30 -13.17 4.87
CA PRO A 381 -2.45 -13.64 5.64
C PRO A 381 -3.78 -13.15 5.04
N GLU A 382 -4.85 -13.94 5.19
CA GLU A 382 -6.18 -13.65 4.61
C GLU A 382 -6.72 -12.26 5.00
N LEU A 383 -6.41 -11.78 6.20
CA LEU A 383 -6.79 -10.48 6.78
C LEU A 383 -5.73 -9.39 6.61
N THR A 384 -5.04 -9.34 5.48
CA THR A 384 -4.05 -8.28 5.20
C THR A 384 -4.68 -6.97 4.76
N ASN A 385 -4.18 -5.86 5.30
CA ASN A 385 -4.64 -4.53 4.92
C ASN A 385 -4.33 -4.25 3.44
N SER A 386 -5.11 -3.36 2.81
CA SER A 386 -4.97 -3.03 1.38
C SER A 386 -3.60 -2.46 1.00
N SER A 387 -2.89 -1.82 1.94
CA SER A 387 -1.56 -1.27 1.68
C SER A 387 -0.48 -2.34 1.58
N ASP A 388 -0.57 -3.40 2.37
CA ASP A 388 0.36 -4.52 2.36
C ASP A 388 0.15 -5.37 1.10
N LYS A 389 -1.12 -5.66 0.74
CA LYS A 389 -1.51 -6.31 -0.53
C LYS A 389 -0.92 -5.60 -1.75
N ARG A 390 -1.06 -4.28 -1.79
CA ARG A 390 -0.49 -3.44 -2.84
C ARG A 390 1.03 -3.53 -2.92
N LEU A 391 1.75 -3.43 -1.80
CA LEU A 391 3.22 -3.52 -1.81
C LEU A 391 3.71 -4.89 -2.27
N HIS A 392 3.03 -5.94 -1.82
CA HIS A 392 3.27 -7.31 -2.27
C HIS A 392 3.07 -7.46 -3.79
N ASN A 393 1.95 -6.97 -4.33
CA ASN A 393 1.65 -7.07 -5.76
C ASN A 393 2.63 -6.26 -6.62
N ILE A 394 3.05 -5.07 -6.17
CA ILE A 394 4.12 -4.31 -6.83
C ILE A 394 5.41 -5.13 -6.85
N TYR A 395 5.76 -5.80 -5.75
CA TYR A 395 6.98 -6.60 -5.72
C TYR A 395 6.94 -7.78 -6.69
N LEU A 396 5.84 -8.55 -6.69
CA LEU A 396 5.69 -9.67 -7.62
C LEU A 396 5.74 -9.21 -9.07
N ARG A 397 5.09 -8.09 -9.40
CA ARG A 397 5.09 -7.52 -10.76
C ARG A 397 6.48 -7.08 -11.21
N GLU A 398 7.24 -6.43 -10.33
CA GLU A 398 8.53 -5.83 -10.69
C GLU A 398 9.72 -6.78 -10.51
N PHE A 399 9.65 -7.70 -9.55
CA PHE A 399 10.77 -8.51 -9.07
C PHE A 399 10.45 -10.00 -8.93
N GLY A 400 9.28 -10.47 -9.39
CA GLY A 400 8.87 -11.88 -9.32
C GLY A 400 9.83 -12.82 -10.05
N ASP A 401 10.42 -12.36 -11.15
CA ASP A 401 11.41 -13.11 -11.95
C ASP A 401 12.87 -12.82 -11.51
N GLY A 402 13.07 -12.11 -10.40
CA GLY A 402 14.37 -11.68 -9.89
C GLY A 402 14.61 -10.17 -10.00
N TYR A 403 15.83 -9.74 -9.68
CA TYR A 403 16.17 -8.32 -9.64
C TYR A 403 16.24 -7.68 -11.04
N ARG A 404 15.66 -6.47 -11.17
CA ARG A 404 15.84 -5.57 -12.32
C ARG A 404 15.88 -4.11 -11.88
N ASP A 405 16.55 -3.25 -12.65
CA ASP A 405 16.50 -1.80 -12.41
C ASP A 405 15.07 -1.29 -12.69
N VAL A 406 14.50 -0.56 -11.73
CA VAL A 406 13.18 0.06 -11.85
C VAL A 406 13.33 1.55 -11.67
N SER A 407 13.14 2.30 -12.76
CA SER A 407 13.34 3.74 -12.79
C SER A 407 12.55 4.44 -11.67
N GLY A 408 13.26 5.23 -10.86
CA GLY A 408 12.70 5.95 -9.71
C GLY A 408 12.45 5.11 -8.44
N LEU A 409 12.64 3.78 -8.49
CA LEU A 409 12.63 2.90 -7.31
C LEU A 409 14.02 2.42 -6.95
N CYS A 410 14.72 1.78 -7.88
CA CYS A 410 16.01 1.16 -7.61
C CYS A 410 16.88 1.07 -8.86
N GLN A 411 18.18 1.15 -8.64
CA GLN A 411 19.21 1.06 -9.67
C GLN A 411 20.50 0.54 -9.08
N VAL A 412 21.24 -0.25 -9.85
CA VAL A 412 22.61 -0.65 -9.49
C VAL A 412 23.60 0.41 -9.95
N VAL A 413 24.43 0.91 -9.03
CA VAL A 413 25.38 2.00 -9.27
C VAL A 413 26.83 1.49 -9.09
N PRO A 414 27.75 1.77 -10.05
CA PRO A 414 29.17 1.46 -9.88
C PRO A 414 29.79 2.23 -8.71
N ARG A 415 30.67 1.60 -7.94
CA ARG A 415 31.37 2.24 -6.80
C ARG A 415 32.15 3.49 -7.21
N GLN A 416 32.77 3.48 -8.40
CA GLN A 416 33.49 4.64 -8.91
C GLN A 416 32.59 5.88 -9.00
N GLN A 417 31.36 5.71 -9.49
CA GLN A 417 30.38 6.79 -9.57
C GLN A 417 30.00 7.32 -8.17
N LEU A 418 29.99 6.46 -7.14
CA LEU A 418 29.76 6.88 -5.76
C LEU A 418 30.93 7.72 -5.23
N LEU A 419 32.17 7.30 -5.50
CA LEU A 419 33.38 8.02 -5.09
C LEU A 419 33.48 9.38 -5.80
N ASP A 420 33.19 9.42 -7.10
CA ASP A 420 33.14 10.66 -7.89
C ASP A 420 32.12 11.65 -7.33
N ASN A 421 31.00 11.15 -6.80
CA ASN A 421 29.98 11.93 -6.10
C ASN A 421 30.26 12.08 -4.58
N HIS A 422 31.53 12.03 -4.17
CA HIS A 422 31.99 12.23 -2.78
C HIS A 422 31.38 11.28 -1.75
N ALA A 423 31.11 10.04 -2.15
CA ALA A 423 30.46 9.00 -1.37
C ALA A 423 29.19 9.52 -0.66
N ARG A 424 28.36 10.29 -1.37
CA ARG A 424 27.02 10.67 -0.89
C ARG A 424 26.16 9.42 -0.89
N LEU A 425 25.89 8.85 0.28
CA LEU A 425 25.14 7.59 0.41
C LEU A 425 23.66 7.87 0.67
N GLN A 426 23.04 8.48 -0.34
CA GLN A 426 21.60 8.76 -0.42
C GLN A 426 21.12 8.27 -1.79
N ALA A 427 20.29 7.23 -1.82
CA ALA A 427 19.89 6.56 -3.06
C ALA A 427 19.22 7.50 -4.06
N HIS A 428 18.39 8.41 -3.56
CA HIS A 428 17.68 9.38 -4.40
C HIS A 428 18.59 10.20 -5.32
N ASP A 429 19.83 10.48 -4.92
CA ASP A 429 20.76 11.30 -5.70
C ASP A 429 21.25 10.56 -6.97
N TYR A 430 21.05 9.25 -7.06
CA TYR A 430 21.49 8.40 -8.18
C TYR A 430 20.35 7.87 -9.06
N LEU A 431 19.10 8.04 -8.63
CA LEU A 431 17.94 7.56 -9.38
C LEU A 431 17.45 8.63 -10.35
N ALA A 432 17.00 8.21 -11.54
CA ALA A 432 16.39 9.11 -12.51
C ALA A 432 15.21 9.87 -11.88
N PHE A 433 15.18 11.20 -12.04
CA PHE A 433 14.09 12.04 -11.57
C PHE A 433 12.80 11.67 -12.31
N GLN A 434 11.83 11.10 -11.60
CA GLN A 434 10.47 10.93 -12.09
C GLN A 434 9.52 11.90 -11.37
N LYS A 435 8.64 12.55 -12.16
CA LYS A 435 7.45 13.22 -11.63
C LYS A 435 6.64 12.23 -10.77
N PRO A 436 5.89 12.70 -9.76
CA PRO A 436 5.49 11.86 -8.64
C PRO A 436 4.59 10.68 -9.06
N ARG A 437 5.07 9.47 -8.71
CA ARG A 437 4.36 8.25 -8.29
C ARG A 437 3.20 7.80 -9.18
N ILE A 438 3.51 7.27 -10.34
CA ILE A 438 2.53 6.73 -11.29
C ILE A 438 2.50 5.19 -11.13
N TRP A 439 3.56 4.50 -11.58
CA TRP A 439 3.68 3.02 -11.52
C TRP A 439 3.54 2.37 -10.12
N ALA A 440 3.94 3.04 -9.04
CA ALA A 440 3.88 2.53 -7.66
C ALA A 440 2.48 2.66 -7.00
N SER A 441 1.52 3.24 -7.72
CA SER A 441 0.14 3.43 -7.24
C SER A 441 -0.92 2.97 -8.23
N GLY A 442 -0.55 2.87 -9.52
CA GLY A 442 -1.43 2.44 -10.60
C GLY A 442 -1.60 0.93 -10.71
N LEU A 443 -2.68 0.56 -11.40
CA LEU A 443 -2.93 -0.78 -11.89
C LEU A 443 -1.85 -1.18 -12.90
N ASP A 444 -1.48 -2.46 -12.94
CA ASP A 444 -0.63 -2.95 -14.02
C ASP A 444 -1.32 -2.75 -15.38
N HIS A 445 -0.68 -1.96 -16.24
CA HIS A 445 -1.18 -1.58 -17.55
C HIS A 445 -0.53 -2.38 -18.69
N SER A 446 0.33 -3.36 -18.35
CA SER A 446 1.05 -4.21 -19.31
C SER A 446 0.12 -4.92 -20.30
N ALA A 447 -0.99 -5.48 -19.80
CA ALA A 447 -1.99 -6.16 -20.61
C ALA A 447 -2.63 -5.22 -21.65
N ILE A 448 -3.00 -4.00 -21.22
CA ILE A 448 -3.59 -2.98 -22.12
C ILE A 448 -2.57 -2.51 -23.14
N ASN A 449 -1.33 -2.24 -22.73
CA ASN A 449 -0.26 -1.83 -23.66
C ASN A 449 0.01 -2.90 -24.73
N LYS A 450 -0.01 -4.18 -24.36
CA LYS A 450 0.16 -5.28 -25.30
C LYS A 450 -0.94 -5.27 -26.37
N LEU A 451 -2.19 -5.08 -25.96
CA LEU A 451 -3.34 -4.95 -26.86
C LEU A 451 -3.22 -3.71 -27.75
N LEU A 452 -2.83 -2.55 -27.20
CA LEU A 452 -2.67 -1.31 -27.95
C LEU A 452 -1.48 -1.34 -28.94
N ALA A 453 -0.50 -2.21 -28.72
CA ALA A 453 0.66 -2.38 -29.59
C ALA A 453 0.39 -3.35 -30.76
N ASP A 454 -0.60 -4.24 -30.62
CA ASP A 454 -0.95 -5.20 -31.65
C ASP A 454 -1.83 -4.55 -32.73
N GLN A 455 -1.22 -4.20 -33.86
CA GLN A 455 -1.93 -3.59 -35.00
C GLN A 455 -2.59 -4.61 -35.93
N SER A 456 -2.52 -5.91 -35.61
CA SER A 456 -3.08 -6.97 -36.47
C SER A 456 -4.56 -7.24 -36.23
N GLU A 457 -5.09 -6.83 -35.07
CA GLU A 457 -6.50 -6.91 -34.72
C GLU A 457 -7.26 -5.63 -35.14
N PRO A 458 -8.58 -5.70 -35.39
CA PRO A 458 -9.40 -4.50 -35.57
C PRO A 458 -9.24 -3.57 -34.36
N ARG A 459 -9.50 -2.26 -34.55
CA ARG A 459 -9.34 -1.30 -33.45
C ARG A 459 -10.48 -1.43 -32.46
N GLU A 460 -10.20 -2.12 -31.36
CA GLU A 460 -11.18 -2.51 -30.34
C GLU A 460 -11.25 -1.52 -29.17
N THR A 461 -12.39 -1.53 -28.46
CA THR A 461 -12.56 -0.74 -27.24
C THR A 461 -12.19 -1.58 -26.03
N ILE A 462 -11.35 -1.03 -25.16
CA ILE A 462 -10.88 -1.65 -23.92
C ILE A 462 -11.65 -1.04 -22.75
N TYR A 463 -12.28 -1.87 -21.93
CA TYR A 463 -13.03 -1.45 -20.74
C TYR A 463 -12.31 -1.89 -19.48
N VAL A 464 -12.18 -0.98 -18.52
CA VAL A 464 -11.62 -1.26 -17.19
C VAL A 464 -12.70 -0.93 -16.16
N ILE A 465 -13.14 -1.95 -15.43
CA ILE A 465 -14.18 -1.84 -14.42
C ILE A 465 -13.61 -2.11 -13.03
N GLY A 466 -14.07 -1.42 -12.00
CA GLY A 466 -13.61 -1.69 -10.64
C GLY A 466 -14.13 -0.69 -9.62
N ASN A 467 -13.94 -0.95 -8.34
CA ASN A 467 -14.44 -0.13 -7.26
C ASN A 467 -13.83 1.28 -7.18
N ASN A 468 -14.46 2.15 -6.39
CA ASN A 468 -13.91 3.47 -6.05
C ASN A 468 -12.58 3.30 -5.32
N GLY A 469 -11.52 3.95 -5.83
CA GLY A 469 -10.19 3.88 -5.23
C GLY A 469 -9.25 2.81 -5.80
N GLU A 470 -9.71 1.96 -6.74
CA GLU A 470 -8.87 0.94 -7.41
C GLU A 470 -7.80 1.53 -8.36
N GLY A 471 -7.78 2.84 -8.57
CA GLY A 471 -6.75 3.51 -9.36
C GLY A 471 -7.04 3.61 -10.86
N LYS A 472 -8.27 3.37 -11.33
CA LYS A 472 -8.64 3.45 -12.76
C LYS A 472 -8.34 4.80 -13.43
N SER A 473 -8.68 5.92 -12.79
CA SER A 473 -8.34 7.25 -13.35
C SER A 473 -6.83 7.50 -13.39
N LEU A 474 -6.07 6.90 -12.47
CA LEU A 474 -4.60 6.93 -12.51
C LEU A 474 -4.09 6.09 -13.69
N LEU A 475 -4.60 4.86 -13.85
CA LEU A 475 -4.32 3.98 -14.99
C LEU A 475 -4.48 4.71 -16.34
N LEU A 476 -5.62 5.36 -16.56
CA LEU A 476 -5.86 6.12 -17.80
C LEU A 476 -4.82 7.23 -18.00
N ARG A 477 -4.44 7.94 -16.93
CA ARG A 477 -3.40 8.96 -16.99
C ARG A 477 -2.03 8.37 -17.37
N GLU A 478 -1.64 7.22 -16.81
CA GLU A 478 -0.33 6.60 -17.12
C GLU A 478 -0.28 6.19 -18.59
N ILE A 479 -1.35 5.56 -19.08
CA ILE A 479 -1.49 5.18 -20.49
C ILE A 479 -1.42 6.43 -21.39
N ALA A 480 -2.04 7.55 -20.98
CA ALA A 480 -1.96 8.81 -21.71
C ALA A 480 -0.52 9.35 -21.82
N GLU A 481 0.20 9.37 -20.70
CA GLU A 481 1.58 9.86 -20.64
C GLU A 481 2.51 8.98 -21.49
N LEU A 482 2.36 7.65 -21.43
CA LEU A 482 3.11 6.71 -22.25
C LEU A 482 2.85 6.88 -23.75
N ALA A 483 1.59 7.05 -24.14
CA ALA A 483 1.24 7.30 -25.54
C ALA A 483 1.87 8.60 -26.04
N VAL A 484 1.86 9.67 -25.24
CA VAL A 484 2.50 10.95 -25.55
C VAL A 484 4.02 10.79 -25.69
N ASP A 485 4.66 10.05 -24.78
CA ASP A 485 6.10 9.78 -24.83
C ASP A 485 6.49 8.97 -26.07
N GLN A 486 5.58 8.15 -26.58
CA GLN A 486 5.71 7.40 -27.85
C GLN A 486 5.37 8.23 -29.10
N GLY A 487 5.00 9.51 -28.96
CA GLY A 487 4.61 10.38 -30.07
C GLY A 487 3.21 10.11 -30.63
N ARG A 488 2.35 9.41 -29.87
CA ARG A 488 0.95 9.14 -30.23
C ARG A 488 0.04 10.21 -29.65
N THR A 489 -0.92 10.70 -30.44
CA THR A 489 -1.94 11.64 -29.94
C THR A 489 -2.86 10.95 -28.94
N ALA A 490 -2.95 11.47 -27.72
CA ALA A 490 -3.83 10.99 -26.66
C ALA A 490 -4.89 12.05 -26.28
N ILE A 491 -6.12 11.61 -26.06
CA ILE A 491 -7.27 12.47 -25.77
C ILE A 491 -7.93 11.97 -24.48
N GLY A 492 -7.95 12.78 -23.42
CA GLY A 492 -8.60 12.45 -22.16
C GLY A 492 -9.97 13.09 -22.03
N ILE A 493 -11.04 12.28 -21.97
CA ILE A 493 -12.42 12.71 -21.74
C ILE A 493 -12.82 12.26 -20.33
N ALA A 494 -13.30 13.19 -19.49
CA ALA A 494 -13.77 12.87 -18.15
C ALA A 494 -14.99 13.72 -17.78
N PHE A 495 -15.96 13.10 -17.09
CA PHE A 495 -17.15 13.79 -16.60
C PHE A 495 -17.10 14.03 -15.09
N GLY A 496 -16.37 13.19 -14.35
CA GLY A 496 -16.17 13.34 -12.91
C GLY A 496 -15.26 14.53 -12.54
N PHE A 497 -15.56 15.19 -11.42
CA PHE A 497 -14.74 16.31 -10.91
C PHE A 497 -13.38 15.87 -10.35
N SER A 498 -13.19 14.57 -10.11
CA SER A 498 -12.00 13.97 -9.49
C SER A 498 -11.03 13.31 -10.46
N ASP A 499 -11.20 13.53 -11.77
CA ASP A 499 -10.32 12.93 -12.79
C ASP A 499 -8.84 13.26 -12.56
N ARG A 500 -7.96 12.44 -13.14
CA ARG A 500 -6.51 12.54 -12.92
C ARG A 500 -5.71 12.97 -14.15
N PHE A 501 -6.38 13.31 -15.27
CA PHE A 501 -5.70 13.77 -16.47
C PHE A 501 -4.94 15.08 -16.26
N ALA A 502 -3.85 15.26 -17.02
CA ALA A 502 -3.07 16.48 -17.00
C ALA A 502 -3.78 17.60 -17.78
N HIS A 503 -3.80 18.83 -17.25
CA HIS A 503 -4.45 19.97 -17.93
C HIS A 503 -3.70 20.46 -19.19
N ARG A 504 -2.42 20.10 -19.35
CA ARG A 504 -1.57 20.48 -20.49
C ARG A 504 -0.47 19.42 -20.72
N ALA A 505 -0.33 18.88 -21.93
CA ALA A 505 0.92 18.26 -22.34
C ALA A 505 1.99 19.32 -22.64
N SER A 506 3.24 18.87 -22.53
CA SER A 506 4.50 19.58 -22.69
C SER A 506 4.52 20.61 -23.82
N LYS A 507 5.00 21.82 -23.51
CA LYS A 507 5.41 22.84 -24.49
C LYS A 507 6.75 22.44 -25.12
N THR A 508 6.78 21.35 -25.87
CA THR A 508 7.86 21.07 -26.80
C THR A 508 7.40 21.59 -28.16
N LYS A 509 8.14 22.54 -28.73
CA LYS A 509 7.76 23.33 -29.93
C LYS A 509 7.24 22.42 -31.05
N GLY A 510 5.98 22.56 -31.43
CA GLY A 510 5.42 22.04 -32.69
C GLY A 510 4.06 21.36 -32.55
N GLU A 511 3.94 20.31 -31.72
CA GLU A 511 2.81 19.39 -31.77
C GLU A 511 2.26 19.07 -30.37
N VAL A 512 0.94 19.23 -30.20
CA VAL A 512 0.24 18.92 -28.95
C VAL A 512 -0.19 17.46 -28.99
N PHE A 513 0.57 16.60 -28.32
CA PHE A 513 0.28 15.16 -28.26
C PHE A 513 -0.80 14.77 -27.23
N PHE A 514 -1.15 15.65 -26.28
CA PHE A 514 -2.27 15.39 -25.34
C PHE A 514 -3.33 16.49 -25.40
N ARG A 515 -4.60 16.09 -25.55
CA ARG A 515 -5.75 17.00 -25.49
C ARG A 515 -6.69 16.58 -24.35
N TYR A 516 -6.97 17.51 -23.44
CA TYR A 516 -7.94 17.32 -22.36
C TYR A 516 -9.31 17.84 -22.79
N GLU A 517 -10.33 17.00 -22.71
CA GLU A 517 -11.74 17.25 -23.04
C GLU A 517 -12.63 16.94 -21.81
N GLY A 518 -12.13 17.15 -20.59
CA GLY A 518 -12.90 16.96 -19.37
C GLY A 518 -13.57 18.24 -18.84
N THR A 519 -14.27 18.12 -17.71
CA THR A 519 -15.08 19.22 -17.13
C THR A 519 -14.26 20.18 -16.26
N ARG A 520 -13.03 19.85 -15.90
CA ARG A 520 -12.19 20.70 -15.03
C ARG A 520 -11.63 21.89 -15.81
N SER A 521 -11.59 23.05 -15.17
CA SER A 521 -10.88 24.24 -15.66
C SER A 521 -9.75 24.58 -14.68
N PRO A 522 -8.56 25.01 -15.15
CA PRO A 522 -7.41 25.29 -14.28
C PRO A 522 -7.67 26.37 -13.21
N ASN A 523 -8.66 27.24 -13.38
CA ASN A 523 -8.91 28.40 -12.51
C ASN A 523 -10.36 28.54 -11.98
N SER A 524 -11.27 27.58 -12.20
CA SER A 524 -12.66 27.68 -11.70
C SER A 524 -13.38 26.32 -11.64
N THR A 525 -14.43 26.24 -10.81
CA THR A 525 -15.49 25.24 -10.94
C THR A 525 -16.09 25.29 -12.35
N ALA A 526 -16.48 24.13 -12.89
CA ALA A 526 -17.07 24.00 -14.22
C ALA A 526 -18.28 24.93 -14.36
N SER A 527 -18.23 25.90 -15.27
CA SER A 527 -19.38 26.75 -15.59
C SER A 527 -20.18 26.09 -16.71
N GLY A 528 -21.45 25.77 -16.47
CA GLY A 528 -22.35 25.20 -17.48
C GLY A 528 -22.42 26.05 -18.76
N LYS A 529 -22.33 27.38 -18.62
CA LYS A 529 -22.22 28.32 -19.76
C LYS A 529 -21.01 28.03 -20.64
N LYS A 530 -19.83 27.86 -20.03
CA LYS A 530 -18.59 27.61 -20.78
C LYS A 530 -18.66 26.29 -21.55
N LEU A 531 -19.23 25.25 -20.93
CA LEU A 531 -19.45 23.96 -21.58
C LEU A 531 -20.43 24.10 -22.75
N ALA A 532 -21.58 24.76 -22.55
CA ALA A 532 -22.59 24.96 -23.59
C ALA A 532 -22.01 25.68 -24.83
N LEU A 533 -21.24 26.75 -24.63
CA LEU A 533 -20.61 27.52 -25.70
C LEU A 533 -19.51 26.71 -26.43
N ASP A 534 -18.70 25.95 -25.69
CA ASP A 534 -17.69 25.06 -26.29
C ASP A 534 -18.33 23.95 -27.14
N MET A 535 -19.42 23.36 -26.65
CA MET A 535 -20.20 22.38 -27.41
C MET A 535 -20.82 23.00 -28.67
N GLY A 536 -21.30 24.24 -28.60
CA GLY A 536 -21.86 24.95 -29.76
C GLY A 536 -20.82 25.14 -30.86
N LYS A 537 -19.61 25.57 -30.48
CA LYS A 537 -18.49 25.70 -31.40
C LYS A 537 -18.10 24.37 -32.05
N LYS A 538 -17.90 23.33 -31.25
CA LYS A 538 -17.53 21.98 -31.75
C LYS A 538 -18.63 21.38 -32.63
N MET A 539 -19.90 21.57 -32.26
CA MET A 539 -21.03 21.11 -33.05
C MET A 539 -21.05 21.75 -34.44
N PHE A 540 -20.78 23.05 -34.55
CA PHE A 540 -20.64 23.70 -35.85
C PHE A 540 -19.47 23.15 -36.67
N GLU A 541 -18.29 22.98 -36.04
CA GLU A 541 -17.11 22.39 -36.70
C GLU A 541 -17.40 20.97 -37.22
N ILE A 542 -18.11 20.15 -36.45
CA ILE A 542 -18.56 18.82 -36.87
C ILE A 542 -19.48 18.93 -38.09
N HIS A 543 -20.42 19.86 -38.09
CA HIS A 543 -21.39 20.02 -39.19
C HIS A 543 -20.78 20.63 -40.45
N CYS A 544 -19.56 21.16 -40.42
CA CYS A 544 -18.83 21.62 -41.60
C CYS A 544 -17.94 20.52 -42.22
N ASP A 545 -17.72 19.40 -41.54
CA ASP A 545 -16.87 18.30 -41.99
C ASP A 545 -17.74 17.06 -42.30
N PRO A 546 -17.76 16.56 -43.55
CA PRO A 546 -18.59 15.41 -43.92
C PRO A 546 -18.29 14.13 -43.11
N HIS A 547 -17.03 13.89 -42.78
CA HIS A 547 -16.60 12.68 -42.08
C HIS A 547 -17.01 12.72 -40.61
N ARG A 548 -16.86 13.89 -39.96
CA ARG A 548 -17.28 14.09 -38.57
C ARG A 548 -18.80 14.15 -38.44
N LEU A 549 -19.49 14.77 -39.39
CA LEU A 549 -20.94 14.85 -39.43
C LEU A 549 -21.56 13.45 -39.55
N ALA A 550 -21.01 12.59 -40.42
CA ALA A 550 -21.47 11.21 -40.55
C ALA A 550 -21.35 10.43 -39.22
N ALA A 551 -20.22 10.57 -38.52
CA ALA A 551 -20.01 9.93 -37.21
C ALA A 551 -21.01 10.46 -36.16
N PHE A 552 -21.21 11.78 -36.13
CA PHE A 552 -22.13 12.44 -35.22
C PHE A 552 -23.57 12.00 -35.46
N SER A 553 -24.02 11.95 -36.72
CA SER A 553 -25.35 11.45 -37.10
C SER A 553 -25.55 9.99 -36.71
N MET A 554 -24.56 9.13 -36.97
CA MET A 554 -24.58 7.72 -36.56
C MET A 554 -24.72 7.57 -35.04
N GLY A 555 -23.98 8.36 -34.25
CA GLY A 555 -24.10 8.34 -32.79
C GLY A 555 -25.47 8.79 -32.30
N LEU A 556 -26.07 9.84 -32.88
CA LEU A 556 -27.41 10.28 -32.52
C LEU A 556 -28.48 9.22 -32.85
N GLU A 557 -28.38 8.56 -34.00
CA GLU A 557 -29.31 7.50 -34.41
C GLU A 557 -29.28 6.30 -33.46
N LEU A 558 -28.09 5.88 -33.02
CA LEU A 558 -27.92 4.78 -32.06
C LEU A 558 -28.53 5.09 -30.69
N LEU A 559 -28.62 6.36 -30.32
CA LEU A 559 -29.16 6.83 -29.04
C LEU A 559 -30.65 7.17 -29.10
N ASP A 560 -31.31 6.89 -30.23
CA ASP A 560 -32.70 7.28 -30.54
C ASP A 560 -32.94 8.81 -30.48
N PHE A 561 -31.88 9.59 -30.67
CA PHE A 561 -31.92 11.04 -30.75
C PHE A 561 -32.21 11.50 -32.18
N ARG A 562 -33.41 11.20 -32.67
CA ARG A 562 -33.88 11.75 -33.96
C ARG A 562 -34.31 13.18 -33.76
N ALA A 563 -33.37 14.11 -33.77
CA ALA A 563 -33.67 15.52 -33.55
C ALA A 563 -33.13 16.38 -34.69
N ARG A 564 -33.90 17.41 -35.04
CA ARG A 564 -33.36 18.53 -35.84
C ARG A 564 -32.34 19.27 -34.99
N ARG A 565 -31.27 19.73 -35.63
CA ARG A 565 -30.07 20.22 -34.95
C ARG A 565 -29.99 21.72 -35.13
N TYR A 566 -29.91 22.44 -34.03
CA TYR A 566 -29.90 23.89 -34.07
C TYR A 566 -28.72 24.45 -33.27
N LEU A 567 -28.34 25.68 -33.62
CA LEU A 567 -27.55 26.55 -32.77
C LEU A 567 -28.43 27.73 -32.36
N VAL A 568 -28.44 28.03 -31.07
CA VAL A 568 -29.22 29.13 -30.48
C VAL A 568 -28.32 29.98 -29.58
N PRO A 569 -28.60 31.28 -29.39
CA PRO A 569 -27.85 32.10 -28.45
C PRO A 569 -27.95 31.56 -27.01
N PHE A 570 -26.88 31.71 -26.23
CA PHE A 570 -26.89 31.40 -24.81
C PHE A 570 -27.56 32.51 -24.00
N THR A 571 -28.65 32.19 -23.28
CA THR A 571 -29.37 33.08 -22.36
C THR A 571 -29.43 32.46 -20.96
N SER A 572 -29.35 33.28 -19.90
CA SER A 572 -29.30 32.81 -18.50
C SER A 572 -30.66 32.76 -17.80
N GLU A 573 -31.64 33.50 -18.30
CA GLU A 573 -33.02 33.56 -17.81
C GLU A 573 -33.92 33.71 -19.04
N TRP A 574 -35.07 33.03 -19.06
CA TRP A 574 -36.03 33.12 -20.15
C TRP A 574 -37.22 33.95 -19.70
N ASP A 575 -37.27 35.20 -20.14
CA ASP A 575 -38.49 36.00 -20.05
C ASP A 575 -39.37 35.74 -21.27
N THR A 576 -40.68 35.96 -21.13
CA THR A 576 -41.66 35.81 -22.23
C THR A 576 -41.39 36.72 -23.44
N GLN A 577 -40.51 37.71 -23.32
CA GLN A 577 -40.04 38.56 -24.42
C GLN A 577 -38.86 37.97 -25.22
N ASP A 578 -38.12 36.98 -24.69
CA ASP A 578 -36.95 36.37 -25.35
C ASP A 578 -37.33 35.31 -26.40
N ILE A 579 -38.57 34.83 -26.37
CA ILE A 579 -39.07 33.78 -27.28
C ILE A 579 -39.13 34.28 -28.74
N ASP A 580 -39.47 35.55 -28.96
CA ASP A 580 -39.50 36.15 -30.31
C ASP A 580 -38.08 36.40 -30.87
N LEU A 581 -37.10 36.69 -30.01
CA LEU A 581 -35.68 36.81 -30.36
C LEU A 581 -35.06 35.45 -30.72
N LEU A 582 -35.49 34.38 -30.04
CA LEU A 582 -35.08 32.99 -30.31
C LEU A 582 -35.44 32.56 -31.74
N VAL A 583 -36.64 32.87 -32.24
CA VAL A 583 -37.06 32.46 -33.59
C VAL A 583 -36.21 33.13 -34.69
N GLY A 584 -35.79 34.39 -34.48
CA GLY A 584 -34.97 35.13 -35.44
C GLY A 584 -33.47 34.79 -35.44
N SER A 585 -32.97 34.18 -34.37
CA SER A 585 -31.53 33.89 -34.17
C SER A 585 -31.20 32.40 -34.00
N THR A 586 -32.21 31.53 -34.11
CA THR A 586 -32.05 30.08 -34.20
C THR A 586 -31.57 29.68 -35.60
N ILE A 587 -30.46 28.96 -35.68
CA ILE A 587 -29.89 28.49 -36.94
C ILE A 587 -30.05 26.98 -37.01
N LEU A 588 -30.77 26.49 -38.02
CA LEU A 588 -30.86 25.06 -38.33
C LEU A 588 -29.57 24.62 -39.03
N LEU A 589 -28.93 23.58 -38.50
CA LEU A 589 -27.80 22.91 -39.12
C LEU A 589 -28.31 21.83 -40.07
N SER A 590 -27.83 21.85 -41.32
CA SER A 590 -28.14 20.83 -42.32
C SER A 590 -27.38 19.53 -42.06
N ASP A 591 -27.96 18.42 -42.50
CA ASP A 591 -27.29 17.12 -42.56
C ASP A 591 -26.26 17.04 -43.71
N ILE A 592 -26.18 18.07 -44.54
CA ILE A 592 -25.22 18.20 -45.64
C ILE A 592 -24.16 19.21 -45.26
N ALA A 593 -22.94 18.74 -45.00
CA ALA A 593 -21.87 19.58 -44.45
C ALA A 593 -21.55 20.83 -45.30
N ARG A 594 -21.64 20.71 -46.63
CA ARG A 594 -21.38 21.82 -47.56
C ARG A 594 -22.37 22.98 -47.40
N GLU A 595 -23.60 22.70 -46.98
CA GLU A 595 -24.64 23.73 -46.77
C GLU A 595 -24.41 24.52 -45.48
N ASN A 596 -23.59 24.00 -44.56
CA ASN A 596 -23.26 24.66 -43.30
C ASN A 596 -22.05 25.60 -43.41
N ILE A 597 -21.24 25.47 -44.46
CA ILE A 597 -20.05 26.29 -44.67
C ILE A 597 -20.47 27.74 -44.94
N GLY A 598 -19.95 28.67 -44.14
CA GLY A 598 -20.25 30.11 -44.28
C GLY A 598 -21.56 30.57 -43.62
N LEU A 599 -22.25 29.70 -42.86
CA LEU A 599 -23.44 30.11 -42.10
C LEU A 599 -23.16 31.13 -40.98
N PHE A 600 -21.92 31.17 -40.48
CA PHE A 600 -21.51 32.07 -39.40
C PHE A 600 -20.30 32.93 -39.80
N GLU A 601 -20.35 34.20 -39.43
CA GLU A 601 -19.15 35.04 -39.32
C GLU A 601 -18.27 34.56 -38.16
N PRO A 602 -16.93 34.65 -38.24
CA PRO A 602 -16.01 34.08 -37.25
C PRO A 602 -16.26 34.47 -35.78
N GLY A 603 -16.90 35.62 -35.53
CA GLY A 603 -17.24 36.10 -34.18
C GLY A 603 -18.63 35.71 -33.66
N ALA A 604 -19.58 35.35 -34.54
CA ALA A 604 -20.98 35.13 -34.16
C ALA A 604 -21.20 33.80 -33.40
N LEU A 605 -20.33 32.82 -33.61
CA LEU A 605 -20.41 31.49 -32.98
C LEU A 605 -20.06 31.51 -31.47
N ALA A 606 -19.35 32.54 -31.00
CA ALA A 606 -18.81 32.60 -29.64
C ALA A 606 -19.88 32.57 -28.54
N ASN A 607 -21.12 32.97 -28.87
CA ASN A 607 -22.25 33.04 -27.94
C ASN A 607 -23.35 32.02 -28.24
N MET A 608 -23.10 31.05 -29.12
CA MET A 608 -24.08 30.05 -29.52
C MET A 608 -23.90 28.74 -28.75
N GLN A 609 -25.00 28.07 -28.44
CA GLN A 609 -25.05 26.74 -27.84
C GLN A 609 -25.86 25.76 -28.72
N PRO A 610 -25.62 24.44 -28.58
CA PRO A 610 -26.44 23.42 -29.24
C PRO A 610 -27.89 23.51 -28.80
N ALA A 611 -28.82 23.15 -29.68
CA ALA A 611 -30.19 22.86 -29.33
C ALA A 611 -30.75 21.73 -30.20
N LEU A 612 -31.67 20.95 -29.65
CA LEU A 612 -32.27 19.78 -30.30
C LEU A 612 -33.78 19.98 -30.41
N GLY A 613 -34.36 19.72 -31.59
CA GLY A 613 -35.81 19.72 -31.80
C GLY A 613 -36.40 18.30 -31.79
N ARG A 614 -37.44 18.05 -30.98
CA ARG A 614 -38.10 16.72 -30.88
C ARG A 614 -38.94 16.43 -32.12
N MET A 615 -38.92 15.18 -32.64
CA MET A 615 -39.74 14.83 -33.83
C MET A 615 -41.25 14.96 -33.59
N SER A 616 -41.70 14.74 -32.35
CA SER A 616 -43.12 14.76 -31.96
C SER A 616 -43.72 16.17 -31.95
N SER A 617 -42.90 17.22 -31.90
CA SER A 617 -43.29 18.61 -31.75
C SER A 617 -42.42 19.50 -32.64
N ARG A 618 -42.98 19.97 -33.76
CA ARG A 618 -42.23 20.78 -34.75
C ARG A 618 -41.78 22.15 -34.22
N SER A 619 -42.28 22.58 -33.06
CA SER A 619 -42.11 23.90 -32.47
C SER A 619 -41.31 23.93 -31.16
N GLU A 620 -40.89 22.78 -30.63
CA GLU A 620 -40.17 22.72 -29.35
C GLU A 620 -38.68 22.42 -29.60
N VAL A 621 -37.87 23.48 -29.52
CA VAL A 621 -36.40 23.42 -29.58
C VAL A 621 -35.89 23.53 -28.15
N THR A 622 -35.13 22.53 -27.70
CA THR A 622 -34.56 22.50 -26.34
C THR A 622 -33.06 22.82 -26.39
N PRO A 623 -32.61 23.96 -25.84
CA PRO A 623 -31.21 24.32 -25.78
C PRO A 623 -30.40 23.40 -24.85
N PHE A 624 -29.10 23.30 -25.08
CA PHE A 624 -28.19 22.43 -24.31
C PHE A 624 -28.29 22.67 -22.81
N SER A 625 -28.35 23.94 -22.39
CA SER A 625 -28.48 24.32 -20.98
C SER A 625 -29.74 23.78 -20.29
N GLU A 626 -30.77 23.40 -21.06
CA GLU A 626 -32.07 22.93 -20.57
C GLU A 626 -32.31 21.45 -20.74
N LEU A 627 -31.44 20.77 -21.48
CA LEU A 627 -31.44 19.31 -21.54
C LEU A 627 -31.26 18.75 -20.12
N SER A 628 -31.82 17.57 -19.87
CA SER A 628 -31.55 16.87 -18.62
C SER A 628 -30.04 16.57 -18.49
N SER A 629 -29.53 16.42 -17.27
CA SER A 629 -28.09 16.20 -17.04
C SER A 629 -27.54 14.99 -17.80
N GLY A 630 -28.34 13.92 -17.95
CA GLY A 630 -27.98 12.76 -18.76
C GLY A 630 -27.90 13.08 -20.26
N GLU A 631 -28.85 13.85 -20.80
CA GLU A 631 -28.85 14.28 -22.21
C GLU A 631 -27.68 15.21 -22.52
N GLN A 632 -27.40 16.17 -21.62
CA GLN A 632 -26.23 17.03 -21.71
C GLN A 632 -24.95 16.23 -21.77
N GLN A 633 -24.82 15.22 -20.90
CA GLN A 633 -23.63 14.38 -20.84
C GLN A 633 -23.48 13.51 -22.10
N MET A 634 -24.56 12.88 -22.57
CA MET A 634 -24.54 12.11 -23.82
C MET A 634 -24.17 12.95 -25.03
N LEU A 635 -24.82 14.12 -25.19
CA LEU A 635 -24.52 15.02 -26.30
C LEU A 635 -23.08 15.53 -26.21
N ALA A 636 -22.63 15.89 -25.01
CA ALA A 636 -21.25 16.34 -24.80
C ALA A 636 -20.23 15.25 -25.13
N LEU A 637 -20.46 14.00 -24.74
CA LEU A 637 -19.60 12.88 -25.11
C LEU A 637 -19.51 12.71 -26.62
N LEU A 638 -20.65 12.69 -27.30
CA LEU A 638 -20.72 12.52 -28.74
C LEU A 638 -20.03 13.66 -29.49
N VAL A 639 -20.29 14.92 -29.11
CA VAL A 639 -19.63 16.10 -29.69
C VAL A 639 -18.13 16.06 -29.44
N LYS A 640 -17.67 15.72 -28.24
CA LYS A 640 -16.24 15.61 -27.92
C LYS A 640 -15.55 14.54 -28.76
N LEU A 641 -16.15 13.35 -28.90
CA LEU A 641 -15.61 12.28 -29.72
C LEU A 641 -15.54 12.70 -31.19
N ALA A 642 -16.65 13.15 -31.77
CA ALA A 642 -16.70 13.53 -33.19
C ALA A 642 -15.79 14.72 -33.55
N ALA A 643 -15.55 15.64 -32.61
CA ALA A 643 -14.67 16.80 -32.83
C ALA A 643 -13.18 16.51 -32.62
N SER A 644 -12.84 15.50 -31.81
CA SER A 644 -11.45 15.26 -31.38
C SER A 644 -10.82 13.99 -31.94
N ALA A 645 -11.61 12.96 -32.26
CA ALA A 645 -11.11 11.70 -32.76
C ALA A 645 -10.39 11.87 -34.11
N THR A 646 -9.20 11.28 -34.21
CA THR A 646 -8.39 11.22 -35.44
C THR A 646 -7.81 9.82 -35.61
N PRO A 647 -7.45 9.42 -36.84
CA PRO A 647 -6.79 8.14 -37.07
C PRO A 647 -5.55 7.99 -36.18
N ASN A 648 -5.37 6.80 -35.62
CA ASN A 648 -4.28 6.44 -34.72
C ASN A 648 -4.24 7.19 -33.37
N ALA A 649 -5.24 8.01 -33.04
CA ALA A 649 -5.35 8.61 -31.70
C ALA A 649 -5.71 7.55 -30.65
N LEU A 650 -5.33 7.80 -29.40
CA LEU A 650 -5.74 7.04 -28.22
C LEU A 650 -6.73 7.89 -27.41
N ILE A 651 -7.98 7.43 -27.32
CA ILE A 651 -9.03 8.12 -26.55
C ILE A 651 -9.20 7.42 -25.20
N LEU A 652 -9.16 8.18 -24.13
CA LEU A 652 -9.21 7.69 -22.76
C LEU A 652 -10.43 8.32 -22.08
N ILE A 653 -11.40 7.49 -21.68
CA ILE A 653 -12.70 7.96 -21.21
C ILE A 653 -12.88 7.54 -19.74
N ASP A 654 -13.04 8.50 -18.84
CA ASP A 654 -13.22 8.27 -17.40
C ASP A 654 -14.67 8.57 -16.97
N GLU A 655 -15.33 7.54 -16.42
CA GLU A 655 -16.69 7.57 -15.88
C GLU A 655 -17.75 8.14 -16.87
N PRO A 656 -17.89 7.57 -18.09
CA PRO A 656 -18.87 8.07 -19.06
C PRO A 656 -20.33 7.86 -18.63
N GLU A 657 -20.60 6.98 -17.66
CA GLU A 657 -21.93 6.64 -17.18
C GLU A 657 -22.57 7.64 -16.20
N ILE A 658 -21.81 8.61 -15.67
CA ILE A 658 -22.32 9.56 -14.67
C ILE A 658 -23.62 10.20 -15.18
N SER A 659 -24.63 10.33 -14.32
CA SER A 659 -25.92 10.96 -14.69
C SER A 659 -26.70 10.30 -15.83
N LEU A 660 -26.27 9.16 -16.40
CA LEU A 660 -26.96 8.49 -17.51
C LEU A 660 -28.04 7.53 -17.03
N HIS A 661 -29.19 7.56 -17.71
CA HIS A 661 -30.22 6.54 -17.54
C HIS A 661 -29.71 5.16 -18.01
N VAL A 662 -30.18 4.08 -17.37
CA VAL A 662 -29.76 2.69 -17.65
C VAL A 662 -29.84 2.33 -19.14
N SER A 663 -30.89 2.78 -19.83
CA SER A 663 -31.07 2.54 -21.27
C SER A 663 -29.91 3.06 -22.11
N TRP A 664 -29.37 4.24 -21.79
CA TRP A 664 -28.23 4.80 -22.52
C TRP A 664 -26.91 4.17 -22.11
N GLN A 665 -26.75 3.77 -20.84
CA GLN A 665 -25.56 3.00 -20.43
C GLN A 665 -25.42 1.69 -21.22
N ARG A 666 -26.54 1.06 -21.60
CA ARG A 666 -26.55 -0.15 -22.44
C ARG A 666 -26.17 0.10 -23.91
N LEU A 667 -26.50 1.26 -24.44
CA LEU A 667 -26.21 1.62 -25.84
C LEU A 667 -24.79 2.18 -26.00
N LEU A 668 -24.22 2.69 -24.91
CA LEU A 668 -22.94 3.37 -24.93
C LEU A 668 -21.78 2.52 -25.51
N PRO A 669 -21.60 1.24 -25.14
CA PRO A 669 -20.51 0.43 -25.72
C PRO A 669 -20.62 0.26 -27.24
N VAL A 670 -21.85 0.13 -27.75
CA VAL A 670 -22.11 0.01 -29.19
C VAL A 670 -21.75 1.32 -29.90
N MET A 671 -22.15 2.46 -29.34
CA MET A 671 -21.79 3.77 -29.87
C MET A 671 -20.28 3.98 -29.87
N LEU A 672 -19.58 3.66 -28.78
CA LEU A 672 -18.12 3.82 -28.68
C LEU A 672 -17.38 2.94 -29.68
N SER A 673 -17.76 1.66 -29.81
CA SER A 673 -17.17 0.74 -30.78
C SER A 673 -17.35 1.23 -32.23
N ARG A 674 -18.55 1.72 -32.59
CA ARG A 674 -18.79 2.27 -33.92
C ARG A 674 -17.98 3.54 -34.20
N MET A 675 -17.80 4.40 -33.20
CA MET A 675 -16.95 5.58 -33.31
C MET A 675 -15.47 5.20 -33.44
N CYS A 676 -15.03 4.17 -32.71
CA CYS A 676 -13.68 3.61 -32.74
C CYS A 676 -13.33 3.14 -34.16
N GLU A 677 -14.21 2.34 -34.76
CA GLU A 677 -14.13 1.86 -36.13
C GLU A 677 -14.14 3.01 -37.15
N HIS A 678 -15.09 3.94 -37.03
CA HIS A 678 -15.28 5.03 -38.00
C HIS A 678 -14.07 5.96 -38.09
N PHE A 679 -13.45 6.30 -36.95
CA PHE A 679 -12.28 7.19 -36.94
C PHE A 679 -10.95 6.45 -37.03
N GLY A 680 -10.93 5.12 -36.92
CA GLY A 680 -9.69 4.35 -36.83
C GLY A 680 -8.83 4.79 -35.64
N CYS A 681 -9.44 4.99 -34.47
CA CYS A 681 -8.76 5.33 -33.21
C CYS A 681 -8.85 4.15 -32.24
N ASP A 682 -8.11 4.17 -31.13
CA ASP A 682 -8.27 3.16 -30.06
C ASP A 682 -8.88 3.84 -28.84
N MET A 683 -9.67 3.09 -28.05
CA MET A 683 -10.35 3.63 -26.88
C MET A 683 -10.10 2.79 -25.63
N VAL A 684 -9.77 3.43 -24.50
CA VAL A 684 -9.75 2.81 -23.17
C VAL A 684 -10.73 3.54 -22.26
N VAL A 685 -11.67 2.80 -21.69
CA VAL A 685 -12.79 3.32 -20.91
C VAL A 685 -12.71 2.81 -19.48
N ALA A 686 -12.58 3.71 -18.51
CA ALA A 686 -12.71 3.39 -17.09
C ALA A 686 -14.15 3.62 -16.62
N THR A 687 -14.73 2.63 -15.94
CA THR A 687 -16.13 2.68 -15.49
C THR A 687 -16.32 2.00 -14.14
N HIS A 688 -17.36 2.40 -13.43
CA HIS A 688 -17.90 1.73 -12.26
C HIS A 688 -19.18 0.97 -12.57
N SER A 689 -19.75 1.13 -13.77
CA SER A 689 -21.04 0.56 -14.15
C SER A 689 -20.90 -0.88 -14.69
N PRO A 690 -21.45 -1.89 -13.98
CA PRO A 690 -21.52 -3.24 -14.52
C PRO A 690 -22.42 -3.32 -15.77
N LEU A 691 -23.41 -2.41 -15.89
CA LEU A 691 -24.32 -2.37 -17.04
C LEU A 691 -23.59 -2.04 -18.35
N LEU A 692 -22.56 -1.20 -18.27
CA LEU A 692 -21.73 -0.85 -19.41
C LEU A 692 -20.92 -2.07 -19.87
N VAL A 693 -20.25 -2.76 -18.94
CA VAL A 693 -19.44 -3.95 -19.26
C VAL A 693 -20.29 -5.11 -19.77
N THR A 694 -21.46 -5.33 -19.20
CA THR A 694 -22.40 -6.38 -19.66
C THR A 694 -23.02 -6.08 -21.02
N SER A 695 -22.96 -4.83 -21.48
CA SER A 695 -23.44 -4.45 -22.82
C SER A 695 -22.31 -4.44 -23.87
N ALA A 696 -21.05 -4.56 -23.44
CA ALA A 696 -19.87 -4.71 -24.30
C ALA A 696 -19.65 -6.17 -24.75
N LEU A 697 -20.70 -6.78 -25.34
CA LEU A 697 -20.73 -8.20 -25.70
C LEU A 697 -20.18 -8.52 -27.11
N THR A 698 -19.77 -7.54 -27.89
CA THR A 698 -19.06 -7.84 -29.14
C THR A 698 -17.77 -8.58 -28.81
N VAL A 699 -17.46 -9.64 -29.56
CA VAL A 699 -16.26 -10.48 -29.39
C VAL A 699 -14.99 -9.62 -29.41
N SER A 700 -15.08 -8.49 -30.11
CA SER A 700 -14.04 -7.48 -30.31
C SER A 700 -13.96 -6.42 -29.20
N ASN A 701 -14.28 -6.75 -27.95
CA ASN A 701 -14.05 -5.84 -26.82
C ASN A 701 -13.22 -6.57 -25.77
N HIS A 702 -12.22 -5.90 -25.21
CA HIS A 702 -11.50 -6.39 -24.05
C HIS A 702 -12.05 -5.73 -22.79
N CYS A 703 -12.41 -6.52 -21.79
CA CYS A 703 -12.85 -6.01 -20.49
C CYS A 703 -11.94 -6.55 -19.39
N PHE A 704 -11.54 -5.68 -18.47
CA PHE A 704 -10.71 -6.00 -17.32
C PHE A 704 -11.38 -5.55 -16.03
N VAL A 705 -11.30 -6.37 -14.99
CA VAL A 705 -11.57 -5.96 -13.62
C VAL A 705 -10.27 -5.43 -13.01
N ALA A 706 -10.31 -4.17 -12.60
CA ALA A 706 -9.32 -3.54 -11.75
C ALA A 706 -9.56 -3.97 -10.30
N ARG A 707 -8.66 -4.81 -9.79
CA ARG A 707 -8.71 -5.31 -8.41
C ARG A 707 -7.30 -5.57 -7.92
N ASP A 708 -7.03 -5.18 -6.67
CA ASP A 708 -5.77 -5.46 -5.99
C ASP A 708 -4.54 -5.02 -6.82
N GLN A 709 -4.66 -3.88 -7.53
CA GLN A 709 -3.64 -3.35 -8.47
C GLN A 709 -3.32 -4.20 -9.71
N GLN A 710 -4.13 -5.21 -9.99
CA GLN A 710 -4.05 -6.01 -11.21
C GLN A 710 -5.25 -5.75 -12.12
N LEU A 711 -5.05 -6.04 -13.40
CA LEU A 711 -6.12 -6.09 -14.39
C LEU A 711 -6.43 -7.55 -14.70
N ILE A 712 -7.54 -8.02 -14.17
CA ILE A 712 -8.00 -9.40 -14.37
C ILE A 712 -8.91 -9.42 -15.62
N PRO A 713 -8.59 -10.17 -16.68
CA PRO A 713 -9.42 -10.21 -17.88
C PRO A 713 -10.79 -10.84 -17.57
N LEU A 714 -11.86 -10.23 -18.09
CA LEU A 714 -13.22 -10.76 -18.05
C LEU A 714 -13.54 -11.48 -19.36
N SER A 715 -13.87 -12.76 -19.27
CA SER A 715 -14.35 -13.53 -20.42
C SER A 715 -15.75 -13.07 -20.85
N ILE A 716 -16.16 -13.40 -22.08
CA ILE A 716 -17.52 -13.11 -22.58
C ILE A 716 -18.59 -13.77 -21.69
N ARG A 717 -18.30 -14.95 -21.12
CA ARG A 717 -19.19 -15.67 -20.18
C ARG A 717 -19.40 -14.87 -18.89
N ASP A 718 -18.36 -14.21 -18.40
CA ASP A 718 -18.40 -13.44 -17.17
C ASP A 718 -19.16 -12.12 -17.33
N ARG A 719 -19.12 -11.55 -18.54
CA ARG A 719 -19.87 -10.34 -18.92
C ARG A 719 -21.36 -10.58 -19.15
N GLY A 720 -21.81 -11.83 -19.23
CA GLY A 720 -23.18 -12.16 -19.61
C GLY A 720 -24.27 -11.76 -18.61
N SER A 721 -23.91 -11.40 -17.36
CA SER A 721 -24.87 -11.00 -16.33
C SER A 721 -24.30 -9.90 -15.43
N VAL A 722 -25.14 -8.92 -15.09
CA VAL A 722 -24.83 -7.85 -14.12
C VAL A 722 -24.49 -8.43 -12.75
N GLU A 723 -25.29 -9.40 -12.29
CA GLU A 723 -25.07 -10.09 -11.01
C GLU A 723 -23.73 -10.83 -11.00
N ARG A 724 -23.35 -11.45 -12.12
CA ARG A 724 -22.06 -12.12 -12.26
C ARG A 724 -20.91 -11.13 -12.17
N VAL A 725 -20.95 -10.02 -12.92
CA VAL A 725 -19.92 -8.97 -12.87
C VAL A 725 -19.82 -8.34 -11.47
N LEU A 726 -20.95 -8.10 -10.79
CA LEU A 726 -20.96 -7.61 -9.40
C LEU A 726 -20.32 -8.60 -8.43
N PHE A 727 -20.66 -9.89 -8.57
CA PHE A 727 -20.19 -10.92 -7.66
C PHE A 727 -18.70 -11.25 -7.88
N THR A 728 -18.29 -11.53 -9.12
CA THR A 728 -16.90 -11.91 -9.45
C THR A 728 -15.97 -10.71 -9.54
N GLY A 729 -16.44 -9.61 -10.13
CA GLY A 729 -15.63 -8.42 -10.40
C GLY A 729 -15.55 -7.44 -9.23
N PHE A 730 -16.62 -7.28 -8.46
CA PHE A 730 -16.69 -6.29 -7.38
C PHE A 730 -16.77 -6.89 -5.98
N SER A 731 -16.76 -8.22 -5.85
CA SER A 731 -17.02 -8.94 -4.59
C SER A 731 -18.25 -8.41 -3.86
N THR A 732 -19.26 -8.01 -4.64
CA THR A 732 -20.50 -7.43 -4.14
C THR A 732 -21.61 -8.44 -4.33
N HIS A 733 -22.19 -8.87 -3.21
CA HIS A 733 -23.35 -9.74 -3.20
C HIS A 733 -24.64 -8.91 -3.25
N THR A 734 -25.63 -9.40 -4.00
CA THR A 734 -26.99 -8.86 -4.06
C THR A 734 -27.98 -9.90 -3.53
N GLU A 735 -29.06 -9.50 -2.87
CA GLU A 735 -30.06 -10.46 -2.38
C GLU A 735 -30.63 -11.36 -3.50
N ASN A 736 -30.84 -12.65 -3.20
CA ASN A 736 -31.29 -13.68 -4.15
C ASN A 736 -30.36 -13.81 -5.37
N ASN A 737 -29.05 -13.92 -5.14
CA ASN A 737 -28.07 -13.94 -6.22
C ASN A 737 -28.12 -15.26 -7.00
N ARG A 738 -28.65 -15.24 -8.23
CA ARG A 738 -28.72 -16.46 -9.07
C ARG A 738 -27.33 -16.98 -9.44
N GLN A 739 -26.31 -16.12 -9.44
CA GLN A 739 -24.94 -16.51 -9.76
C GLN A 739 -24.40 -17.61 -8.85
N VAL A 740 -24.72 -17.58 -7.56
CA VAL A 740 -24.23 -18.59 -6.61
C VAL A 740 -24.80 -19.96 -6.98
N HIS A 741 -26.11 -20.02 -7.22
CA HIS A 741 -26.80 -21.25 -7.64
C HIS A 741 -26.28 -21.80 -8.97
N GLU A 742 -26.17 -20.94 -9.99
CA GLU A 742 -25.69 -21.34 -11.32
C GLU A 742 -24.24 -21.82 -11.27
N ARG A 743 -23.38 -21.16 -10.48
CA ARG A 743 -21.97 -21.54 -10.40
C ARG A 743 -21.77 -22.82 -9.61
N CYS A 744 -22.45 -23.02 -8.47
CA CYS A 744 -22.41 -24.29 -7.74
C CYS A 744 -22.80 -25.47 -8.66
N ALA A 745 -23.88 -25.33 -9.43
CA ALA A 745 -24.29 -26.35 -10.39
C ALA A 745 -23.25 -26.59 -11.51
N ALA A 746 -22.66 -25.52 -12.03
CA ALA A 746 -21.62 -25.61 -13.06
C ALA A 746 -20.34 -26.29 -12.53
N ILE A 747 -19.92 -25.97 -11.29
CA ILE A 747 -18.75 -26.56 -10.64
C ILE A 747 -18.91 -28.07 -10.49
N VAL A 748 -20.07 -28.54 -10.02
CA VAL A 748 -20.36 -29.98 -9.92
C VAL A 748 -20.32 -30.64 -11.29
N SER A 749 -20.89 -30.00 -12.32
CA SER A 749 -20.86 -30.54 -13.68
C SER A 749 -19.45 -30.60 -14.27
N GLU A 750 -18.64 -29.56 -14.04
CA GLU A 750 -17.23 -29.48 -14.46
C GLU A 750 -16.39 -30.55 -13.73
N ALA A 751 -16.62 -30.75 -12.43
CA ALA A 751 -15.98 -31.80 -11.63
C ALA A 751 -16.33 -33.21 -12.14
N ILE A 752 -17.61 -33.51 -12.39
CA ILE A 752 -18.04 -34.80 -12.97
C ILE A 752 -17.38 -35.03 -14.32
N LYS A 753 -17.32 -34.01 -15.19
CA LYS A 753 -16.64 -34.12 -16.48
C LYS A 753 -15.14 -34.35 -16.33
N ALA A 754 -14.48 -33.68 -15.40
CA ALA A 754 -13.05 -33.83 -15.15
C ALA A 754 -12.71 -35.24 -14.67
N VAL A 755 -13.52 -35.82 -13.79
CA VAL A 755 -13.37 -37.20 -13.33
C VAL A 755 -13.59 -38.20 -14.48
N ASN A 756 -14.57 -37.93 -15.36
CA ASN A 756 -14.90 -38.83 -16.47
C ASN A 756 -13.96 -38.73 -17.68
N ALA A 757 -13.32 -37.58 -17.93
CA ALA A 757 -12.62 -37.31 -19.19
C ALA A 757 -11.17 -37.79 -19.23
N ASP A 758 -10.51 -37.95 -18.08
CA ASP A 758 -9.22 -38.63 -17.91
C ASP A 758 -8.92 -38.64 -16.41
N HIS A 759 -8.92 -39.82 -15.76
CA HIS A 759 -8.86 -40.08 -14.30
C HIS A 759 -7.62 -39.50 -13.57
N GLN A 760 -6.91 -38.51 -14.14
CA GLN A 760 -5.69 -37.89 -13.62
C GLN A 760 -5.79 -36.37 -13.42
N ASN A 761 -6.94 -35.73 -13.67
CA ASN A 761 -7.05 -34.26 -13.57
C ASN A 761 -7.36 -33.73 -12.16
N ILE A 762 -6.67 -34.24 -11.13
CA ILE A 762 -6.80 -33.80 -9.72
C ILE A 762 -6.55 -32.29 -9.58
N LYS A 763 -5.66 -31.72 -10.41
CA LYS A 763 -5.39 -30.27 -10.45
C LYS A 763 -6.58 -29.42 -10.89
N ALA A 764 -7.50 -29.96 -11.68
CA ALA A 764 -8.71 -29.25 -12.07
C ALA A 764 -9.71 -29.18 -10.90
N LEU A 765 -9.76 -30.22 -10.06
CA LEU A 765 -10.64 -30.27 -8.89
C LEU A 765 -10.16 -29.32 -7.78
N THR A 766 -8.84 -29.16 -7.59
CA THR A 766 -8.30 -28.17 -6.64
C THR A 766 -8.66 -26.74 -7.02
N GLY A 767 -8.59 -26.40 -8.33
CA GLY A 767 -8.96 -25.05 -8.78
C GLY A 767 -10.46 -24.73 -8.62
N LEU A 768 -11.33 -25.74 -8.65
CA LEU A 768 -12.77 -25.58 -8.40
C LEU A 768 -13.08 -25.36 -6.91
N ASP A 769 -12.31 -25.98 -6.01
CA ASP A 769 -12.44 -25.78 -4.57
C ASP A 769 -11.95 -24.40 -4.12
N ASP A 770 -10.85 -23.93 -4.70
CA ASP A 770 -10.37 -22.55 -4.51
C ASP A 770 -11.44 -21.52 -4.92
N GLU A 771 -12.13 -21.78 -6.03
CA GLU A 771 -13.23 -20.93 -6.49
C GLU A 771 -14.41 -20.92 -5.50
N LEU A 772 -14.86 -22.09 -5.01
CA LEU A 772 -15.93 -22.18 -4.01
C LEU A 772 -15.57 -21.44 -2.72
N THR A 773 -14.32 -21.54 -2.30
CA THR A 773 -13.81 -20.83 -1.11
C THR A 773 -13.90 -19.32 -1.31
N ALA A 774 -13.48 -18.80 -2.46
CA ALA A 774 -13.62 -17.39 -2.79
C ALA A 774 -15.10 -16.93 -2.85
N MET A 775 -16.00 -17.78 -3.37
CA MET A 775 -17.44 -17.52 -3.36
C MET A 775 -17.97 -17.42 -1.93
N GLY A 776 -17.59 -18.36 -1.06
CA GLY A 776 -17.99 -18.39 0.35
C GLY A 776 -17.58 -17.14 1.11
N ILE A 777 -16.33 -16.68 0.92
CA ILE A 777 -15.82 -15.44 1.53
C ILE A 777 -16.66 -14.23 1.08
N THR A 778 -17.02 -14.17 -0.20
CA THR A 778 -17.82 -13.06 -0.74
C THR A 778 -19.22 -13.00 -0.12
N VAL A 779 -19.88 -14.16 0.04
CA VAL A 779 -21.20 -14.25 0.68
C VAL A 779 -21.12 -13.95 2.18
N GLN A 780 -20.10 -14.46 2.88
CA GLN A 780 -19.90 -14.20 4.31
C GLN A 780 -19.61 -12.72 4.60
N ALA A 781 -18.83 -12.05 3.75
CA ALA A 781 -18.57 -10.62 3.88
C ALA A 781 -19.87 -9.78 3.81
N ALA A 782 -20.85 -10.21 3.02
CA ALA A 782 -22.16 -9.56 2.91
C ALA A 782 -23.07 -9.81 4.12
N ALA A 783 -22.92 -10.94 4.82
CA ALA A 783 -23.68 -11.27 6.02
C ALA A 783 -23.47 -10.27 7.18
N GLY A 784 -22.33 -9.57 7.20
CA GLY A 784 -22.08 -8.47 8.14
C GLY A 784 -22.88 -7.20 7.85
N GLN A 785 -23.36 -7.01 6.61
CA GLN A 785 -24.06 -5.79 6.15
C GLN A 785 -25.57 -6.00 5.99
N LEU A 786 -25.99 -7.19 5.56
CA LEU A 786 -27.38 -7.56 5.30
C LEU A 786 -27.68 -8.84 6.11
N ARG A 787 -28.61 -8.79 7.07
CA ARG A 787 -29.11 -10.01 7.73
C ARG A 787 -30.32 -10.51 6.95
N SER A 788 -30.14 -11.48 6.05
CA SER A 788 -31.23 -12.07 5.28
C SER A 788 -31.15 -13.61 5.28
N ALA A 789 -32.31 -14.27 5.31
CA ALA A 789 -32.40 -15.74 5.27
C ALA A 789 -31.88 -16.35 3.95
N SER A 790 -31.75 -15.54 2.89
CA SER A 790 -31.15 -15.93 1.60
C SER A 790 -29.67 -16.28 1.75
N LEU A 791 -28.93 -15.56 2.59
CA LEU A 791 -27.48 -15.75 2.77
C LEU A 791 -27.17 -17.09 3.44
N ASP A 792 -27.93 -17.46 4.47
CA ASP A 792 -27.77 -18.76 5.15
C ASP A 792 -28.05 -19.92 4.18
N SER A 793 -29.05 -19.78 3.31
CA SER A 793 -29.37 -20.78 2.28
C SER A 793 -28.26 -20.89 1.22
N GLU A 794 -27.66 -19.78 0.81
CA GLU A 794 -26.58 -19.76 -0.17
C GLU A 794 -25.26 -20.31 0.41
N LEU A 795 -24.94 -19.99 1.67
CA LEU A 795 -23.80 -20.59 2.37
C LEU A 795 -23.97 -22.10 2.53
N ALA A 796 -25.17 -22.55 2.89
CA ALA A 796 -25.48 -23.99 2.94
C ALA A 796 -25.36 -24.67 1.57
N LEU A 797 -25.65 -23.96 0.48
CA LEU A 797 -25.47 -24.49 -0.87
C LEU A 797 -23.99 -24.61 -1.24
N ILE A 798 -23.17 -23.60 -0.92
CA ILE A 798 -21.72 -23.64 -1.15
C ILE A 798 -21.11 -24.83 -0.39
N GLU A 799 -21.50 -25.04 0.87
CA GLU A 799 -21.00 -26.16 1.67
C GLU A 799 -21.36 -27.52 1.07
N LYS A 800 -22.62 -27.71 0.66
CA LYS A 800 -23.05 -28.95 -0.03
C LYS A 800 -22.31 -29.17 -1.34
N THR A 801 -21.91 -28.10 -2.02
CA THR A 801 -21.15 -28.18 -3.28
C THR A 801 -19.72 -28.63 -3.00
N ARG A 802 -19.12 -28.16 -1.90
CA ARG A 802 -17.81 -28.62 -1.42
C ARG A 802 -17.84 -30.11 -1.05
N GLU A 803 -18.83 -30.54 -0.27
CA GLU A 803 -19.02 -31.95 0.08
C GLU A 803 -19.10 -32.84 -1.18
N ALA A 804 -19.80 -32.39 -2.22
CA ALA A 804 -19.90 -33.12 -3.48
C ALA A 804 -18.54 -33.22 -4.23
N LEU A 805 -17.72 -32.17 -4.19
CA LEU A 805 -16.36 -32.18 -4.77
C LEU A 805 -15.43 -33.13 -4.02
N GLU A 806 -15.48 -33.14 -2.69
CA GLU A 806 -14.68 -34.06 -1.86
C GLU A 806 -15.03 -35.52 -2.16
N GLN A 807 -16.33 -35.84 -2.30
CA GLN A 807 -16.78 -37.18 -2.69
C GLN A 807 -16.27 -37.58 -4.09
N LEU A 808 -16.33 -36.66 -5.05
CA LEU A 808 -15.81 -36.90 -6.41
C LEU A 808 -14.29 -37.07 -6.43
N GLN A 809 -13.56 -36.34 -5.59
CA GLN A 809 -12.12 -36.52 -5.41
C GLN A 809 -11.79 -37.88 -4.81
N ALA A 810 -12.53 -38.31 -3.78
CA ALA A 810 -12.36 -39.62 -3.16
C ALA A 810 -12.62 -40.75 -4.18
N TRP A 811 -13.70 -40.66 -4.96
CA TRP A 811 -13.98 -41.62 -6.03
C TRP A 811 -12.90 -41.67 -7.10
N ALA A 812 -12.36 -40.51 -7.51
CA ALA A 812 -11.25 -40.46 -8.46
C ALA A 812 -9.98 -41.13 -7.90
N GLN A 813 -9.68 -40.95 -6.60
CA GLN A 813 -8.53 -41.59 -5.95
C GLN A 813 -8.70 -43.11 -5.83
N GLU A 814 -9.88 -43.58 -5.42
CA GLU A 814 -10.20 -45.01 -5.31
C GLU A 814 -10.14 -45.73 -6.67
N SER A 815 -10.57 -45.05 -7.74
CA SER A 815 -10.53 -45.60 -9.12
C SER A 815 -9.11 -45.76 -9.65
N VAL A 816 -8.20 -44.85 -9.29
CA VAL A 816 -6.77 -44.91 -9.69
C VAL A 816 -6.00 -45.99 -8.91
N GLU A 817 -6.38 -46.26 -7.66
CA GLU A 817 -5.81 -47.38 -6.88
C GLU A 817 -6.31 -48.75 -7.35
N GLY A 818 -7.49 -48.83 -7.97
CA GLY A 818 -8.04 -50.07 -8.53
C GLY A 818 -7.49 -50.49 -9.90
N GLU A 819 -6.88 -49.57 -10.67
CA GLU A 819 -6.24 -49.85 -11.96
C GLU A 819 -4.71 -50.08 -11.87
N ARG A 820 -4.08 -49.85 -10.71
CA ARG A 820 -2.68 -50.22 -10.41
C ARG A 820 -2.59 -51.61 -9.79
#